data_AF-A0ABD3NLY1-F1
#
_entry.id   AF-A0ABD3NLY1-F1
#
_cell.length_a   1.000
_cell.length_b   1.000
_cell.length_c   1.000
_cell.angle_alpha   90.00
_cell.angle_beta   90.00
_cell.angle_gamma   90.00
#
_symmetry.space_group_name_H-M   'P 1'
#
loop_
_entity.id
_entity.type
_entity.pdbx_description
1 polymer ?
#
loop_
_entity_poly.entity_id
_entity_poly.type
_entity_poly.pdbx_seq_one_letter_code
_entity_poly.pdbx_strand_id
1 'polypeptide(L)'
;MSPLYDDVESKAAVPELATESSTPKKTSFLRKWGPALVAIAGVIAVNASLLGPTGGKIPTLNNRQLQAQTARAERTQSVLDMEWDHAADLKRGLHNVGPRNLSEEEGGVMEYTRRRHRYLGEYVHVDVSDQFTLFGKLSISAIYFAFWVFLMFPNWFLPIGRPGIALGGGLSMVVFRYILYVTGQGPIFDAPKVIILEPLFLLFGLMLTTIYLEKMERGGLFDKLRDSLDDPVNWKRTAKVMLMSTIGSAAVMNDSVVLIFSGVVVDLCVRHKVANSLPYLLSLATTANTGSAYTMTGNPQNILIVSLMYDDISWTEFLLNMIIPVTAASIINLFMLFGYYYTELFPGASGLLECFGIVFSGNRTPEMLAQEHAYHARHVTGSPDEETKSGWSIWSKIQIVIITIFLGCFASGLDVCVTSITAGAILMVLAAWKRQHYDPKPEHVEYDAEGNALPPKKMYDMDGNEIEPEEEELVTESETTLTEVDYGLLMLFIGQFILIGSFDDTGVPQAFFNLAMGGCAAQMTAVPCVYWFVLVVTILSNVASNVPVVQMLAATFPYATPYDWMQVSFSATIAGNLTMLGSAANMIVAFQAAKVGDRTFTSERHAPFGIPSTIMSLYVGTFLLSTIHFAPECSEKLGECEA
;
A
#
# COMPACT_ATOMS: atom_id res chain seq x y z
N MET A 1 -32.43 75.16 5.79
CA MET A 1 -33.49 75.04 4.78
C MET A 1 -33.47 73.60 4.31
N SER A 2 -34.43 72.82 4.79
CA SER A 2 -34.82 71.50 4.26
C SER A 2 -35.37 71.65 2.83
N PRO A 3 -35.60 70.58 2.03
CA PRO A 3 -36.72 69.66 2.29
C PRO A 3 -36.59 68.16 1.90
N LEU A 4 -37.32 67.34 2.67
CA LEU A 4 -38.22 66.21 2.30
C LEU A 4 -37.66 65.03 1.47
N TYR A 5 -37.81 63.77 1.91
CA TYR A 5 -39.09 63.12 2.20
C TYR A 5 -38.95 62.03 3.29
N ASP A 6 -39.77 62.15 4.33
CA ASP A 6 -40.21 61.06 5.22
C ASP A 6 -41.18 60.13 4.45
N ASP A 7 -41.25 58.85 4.79
CA ASP A 7 -42.28 58.35 5.73
C ASP A 7 -42.63 56.84 5.56
N VAL A 8 -42.82 56.23 6.75
CA VAL A 8 -43.73 55.11 7.08
C VAL A 8 -43.23 53.67 6.86
N GLU A 9 -42.64 53.14 7.94
CA GLU A 9 -42.67 51.73 8.33
C GLU A 9 -44.11 51.26 8.65
N SER A 10 -44.53 50.10 8.11
CA SER A 10 -45.59 49.29 8.72
C SER A 10 -45.37 47.78 8.52
N LYS A 11 -45.06 47.12 9.64
CA LYS A 11 -45.11 45.69 10.03
C LYS A 11 -45.83 44.67 9.13
N ALA A 12 -45.15 43.55 8.85
CA ALA A 12 -45.71 42.19 8.94
C ALA A 12 -44.59 41.15 9.13
N ALA A 13 -44.85 40.13 9.95
CA ALA A 13 -43.90 39.28 10.67
C ALA A 13 -43.02 38.35 9.81
N VAL A 14 -41.75 38.22 10.22
CA VAL A 14 -40.86 37.08 9.92
C VAL A 14 -40.73 36.26 11.21
N PRO A 15 -40.86 34.92 11.17
CA PRO A 15 -40.78 34.11 12.38
C PRO A 15 -39.36 34.15 12.95
N GLU A 16 -39.22 34.43 14.24
CA GLU A 16 -37.98 34.21 15.01
C GLU A 16 -37.59 32.74 14.91
N LEU A 17 -36.56 32.43 14.10
CA LEU A 17 -35.84 31.18 14.23
C LEU A 17 -34.98 31.29 15.50
N ALA A 18 -35.42 30.61 16.56
CA ALA A 18 -34.67 30.49 17.79
C ALA A 18 -33.24 30.04 17.48
N THR A 19 -32.27 30.93 17.69
CA THR A 19 -30.86 30.57 17.75
C THR A 19 -30.64 29.77 19.03
N GLU A 20 -30.83 28.45 18.96
CA GLU A 20 -30.29 27.54 19.97
C GLU A 20 -28.77 27.71 19.99
N SER A 21 -28.27 28.44 20.99
CA SER A 21 -26.87 28.43 21.37
C SER A 21 -26.52 27.02 21.86
N SER A 22 -26.15 26.13 20.94
CA SER A 22 -25.62 24.81 21.27
C SER A 22 -24.23 24.97 21.87
N THR A 23 -24.17 25.23 23.18
CA THR A 23 -22.94 25.02 23.94
C THR A 23 -22.47 23.59 23.67
N PRO A 24 -21.22 23.37 23.22
CA PRO A 24 -20.74 22.01 22.97
C PRO A 24 -20.82 21.24 24.29
N LYS A 25 -21.73 20.26 24.36
CA LYS A 25 -21.81 19.35 25.51
C LYS A 25 -20.43 18.71 25.66
N LYS A 26 -19.64 19.16 26.63
CA LYS A 26 -18.40 18.49 27.06
C LYS A 26 -18.78 17.05 27.38
N THR A 27 -18.47 16.15 26.45
CA THR A 27 -18.62 14.72 26.70
C THR A 27 -17.73 14.40 27.90
N SER A 28 -18.32 13.84 28.97
CA SER A 28 -17.58 13.64 30.22
C SER A 28 -16.34 12.79 29.94
N PHE A 29 -15.23 13.13 30.59
CA PHE A 29 -13.97 12.38 30.50
C PHE A 29 -14.23 10.87 30.68
N LEU A 30 -15.06 10.48 31.65
CA LEU A 30 -15.48 9.09 31.88
C LEU A 30 -16.27 8.44 30.73
N ARG A 31 -16.97 9.20 29.90
CA ARG A 31 -17.70 8.65 28.74
C ARG A 31 -16.80 8.46 27.51
N LYS A 32 -15.77 9.30 27.36
CA LYS A 32 -14.71 9.12 26.34
C LYS A 32 -13.69 8.05 26.74
N TRP A 33 -13.38 7.98 28.03
CA TRP A 33 -12.27 7.18 28.57
C TRP A 33 -12.72 5.94 29.33
N GLY A 34 -14.00 5.81 29.68
CA GLY A 34 -14.52 4.72 30.50
C GLY A 34 -14.18 3.33 29.96
N PRO A 35 -14.46 3.01 28.69
CA PRO A 35 -14.14 1.69 28.13
C PRO A 35 -12.64 1.41 28.07
N ALA A 36 -11.83 2.41 27.68
CA ALA A 36 -10.38 2.28 27.56
C ALA A 36 -9.69 2.20 28.92
N LEU A 37 -10.09 3.01 29.90
CA LEU A 37 -9.58 2.97 31.28
C LEU A 37 -10.03 1.70 31.99
N VAL A 38 -11.24 1.18 31.73
CA VAL A 38 -11.68 -0.11 32.27
C VAL A 38 -10.91 -1.27 31.63
N ALA A 39 -10.59 -1.20 30.33
CA ALA A 39 -9.73 -2.18 29.68
C ALA A 39 -8.29 -2.13 30.21
N ILE A 40 -7.70 -0.94 30.30
CA ILE A 40 -6.34 -0.73 30.83
C ILE A 40 -6.28 -1.11 32.32
N ALA A 41 -7.24 -0.67 33.13
CA ALA A 41 -7.31 -1.02 34.55
C ALA A 41 -7.65 -2.50 34.75
N GLY A 42 -8.44 -3.12 33.88
CA GLY A 42 -8.71 -4.56 33.88
C GLY A 42 -7.46 -5.36 33.57
N VAL A 43 -6.67 -4.93 32.59
CA VAL A 43 -5.38 -5.54 32.25
C VAL A 43 -4.36 -5.32 33.37
N ILE A 44 -4.26 -4.12 33.94
CA ILE A 44 -3.39 -3.83 35.08
C ILE A 44 -3.82 -4.61 36.32
N ALA A 45 -5.12 -4.78 36.58
CA ALA A 45 -5.64 -5.53 37.72
C ALA A 45 -5.45 -7.05 37.54
N VAL A 46 -5.66 -7.59 36.34
CA VAL A 46 -5.36 -8.99 36.02
C VAL A 46 -3.85 -9.24 36.14
N ASN A 47 -3.03 -8.32 35.62
CA ASN A 47 -1.56 -8.38 35.75
C ASN A 47 -1.08 -8.20 37.20
N ALA A 48 -1.71 -7.33 37.99
CA ALA A 48 -1.45 -7.13 39.42
C ALA A 48 -1.90 -8.33 40.27
N SER A 49 -2.96 -9.03 39.85
CA SER A 49 -3.40 -10.28 40.50
C SER A 49 -2.47 -11.46 40.18
N LEU A 50 -1.80 -11.43 39.03
CA LEU A 50 -0.77 -12.39 38.62
C LEU A 50 0.62 -12.07 39.21
N LEU A 51 0.83 -10.85 39.73
CA LEU A 51 1.99 -10.39 40.51
C LEU A 51 2.02 -10.93 41.95
N GLY A 52 1.39 -12.08 42.21
CA GLY A 52 1.59 -12.81 43.47
C GLY A 52 3.06 -13.25 43.63
N PRO A 53 3.51 -13.65 44.84
CA PRO A 53 4.92 -13.95 45.16
C PRO A 53 5.54 -15.11 44.35
N THR A 54 4.74 -15.72 43.47
CA THR A 54 5.05 -16.83 42.58
C THR A 54 4.77 -16.43 41.13
N GLY A 55 5.18 -15.23 40.70
CA GLY A 55 5.28 -14.88 39.27
C GLY A 55 6.18 -15.91 38.60
N GLY A 56 5.56 -16.94 38.03
CA GLY A 56 6.21 -18.21 37.76
C GLY A 56 7.50 -18.03 36.98
N LYS A 57 8.59 -18.62 37.49
CA LYS A 57 9.73 -18.97 36.64
C LYS A 57 9.21 -19.70 35.41
N ILE A 58 9.91 -19.59 34.28
CA ILE A 58 9.62 -20.33 33.04
C ILE A 58 9.14 -21.73 33.43
N PRO A 59 7.87 -22.10 33.10
CA PRO A 59 7.27 -23.31 33.63
C PRO A 59 8.14 -24.51 33.27
N THR A 60 8.41 -25.37 34.25
CA THR A 60 9.16 -26.61 34.00
C THR A 60 8.39 -27.44 32.99
N LEU A 61 9.01 -27.69 31.83
CA LEU A 61 8.38 -28.35 30.70
C LEU A 61 7.99 -29.80 31.07
N ASN A 62 6.74 -30.18 30.81
CA ASN A 62 6.30 -31.58 30.92
C ASN A 62 7.02 -32.44 29.88
N ASN A 63 7.12 -33.77 30.07
CA ASN A 63 7.84 -34.67 29.14
C ASN A 63 7.47 -34.51 27.65
N ARG A 64 6.20 -34.24 27.31
CA ARG A 64 5.78 -33.94 25.93
C ARG A 64 6.34 -32.60 25.41
N GLN A 65 6.35 -31.59 26.27
CA GLN A 65 6.91 -30.27 25.95
C GLN A 65 8.43 -30.33 25.88
N LEU A 66 9.06 -31.14 26.73
CA LEU A 66 10.50 -31.40 26.69
C LEU A 66 10.89 -32.11 25.38
N GLN A 67 10.14 -33.13 24.96
CA GLN A 67 10.32 -33.80 23.67
C GLN A 67 10.15 -32.83 22.49
N ALA A 68 9.12 -31.99 22.53
CA ALA A 68 8.91 -30.95 21.53
C ALA A 68 10.06 -29.93 21.52
N GLN A 69 10.58 -29.54 22.68
CA GLN A 69 11.72 -28.65 22.83
C GLN A 69 13.01 -29.28 22.28
N THR A 70 13.30 -30.55 22.58
CA THR A 70 14.46 -31.25 21.99
C THR A 70 14.36 -31.35 20.47
N ALA A 71 13.19 -31.71 19.94
CA ALA A 71 12.98 -31.77 18.49
C ALA A 71 13.03 -30.38 17.81
N ARG A 72 12.76 -29.31 18.55
CA ARG A 72 12.92 -27.91 18.09
C ARG A 72 14.37 -27.46 18.18
N ALA A 73 15.07 -27.81 19.26
CA ALA A 73 16.48 -27.50 19.46
C ALA A 73 17.34 -28.22 18.41
N GLU A 74 17.06 -29.49 18.11
CA GLU A 74 17.70 -30.24 17.03
C GLU A 74 17.45 -29.58 15.67
N ARG A 75 16.22 -29.10 15.40
CA ARG A 75 15.92 -28.33 14.18
C ARG A 75 16.73 -27.03 14.14
N THR A 76 16.72 -26.24 15.21
CA THR A 76 17.49 -24.99 15.30
C THR A 76 18.99 -25.23 15.13
N GLN A 77 19.50 -26.32 15.71
CA GLN A 77 20.91 -26.67 15.66
C GLN A 77 21.31 -27.19 14.28
N SER A 78 20.46 -27.98 13.61
CA SER A 78 20.68 -28.35 12.21
C SER A 78 20.76 -27.15 11.26
N VAL A 79 20.07 -26.05 11.61
CA VAL A 79 20.17 -24.78 10.89
C VAL A 79 21.50 -24.07 11.14
N LEU A 80 21.95 -24.03 12.40
CA LEU A 80 23.21 -23.39 12.78
C LEU A 80 24.45 -24.17 12.32
N ASP A 81 24.36 -25.50 12.24
CA ASP A 81 25.46 -26.41 11.86
C ASP A 81 25.61 -26.54 10.33
N MET A 82 24.80 -25.85 9.52
CA MET A 82 24.98 -25.81 8.07
C MET A 82 26.20 -24.95 7.69
N GLU A 83 27.28 -25.58 7.23
CA GLU A 83 28.47 -24.88 6.71
C GLU A 83 28.19 -24.19 5.36
N TRP A 84 28.57 -22.91 5.28
CA TRP A 84 28.40 -22.02 4.12
C TRP A 84 29.69 -21.98 3.28
N ASP A 85 29.64 -22.26 1.98
CA ASP A 85 30.74 -22.01 1.03
C ASP A 85 30.38 -20.96 -0.03
N HIS A 86 30.79 -19.72 0.22
CA HIS A 86 30.39 -18.53 -0.55
C HIS A 86 31.01 -18.49 -1.96
N ALA A 87 32.16 -19.13 -2.16
CA ALA A 87 32.93 -19.06 -3.40
C ALA A 87 32.47 -20.08 -4.45
N ALA A 88 31.96 -21.23 -4.00
CA ALA A 88 31.43 -22.27 -4.87
C ALA A 88 30.09 -21.86 -5.49
N ASP A 89 29.22 -21.18 -4.74
CA ASP A 89 27.89 -20.78 -5.20
C ASP A 89 27.91 -19.55 -6.14
N LEU A 90 28.83 -18.61 -5.93
CA LEU A 90 29.07 -17.49 -6.86
C LEU A 90 29.52 -17.98 -8.25
N LYS A 91 30.33 -19.05 -8.30
CA LYS A 91 30.73 -19.71 -9.55
C LYS A 91 29.61 -20.51 -10.20
N ARG A 92 28.62 -20.99 -9.42
CA ARG A 92 27.48 -21.77 -9.92
C ARG A 92 26.35 -20.88 -10.46
N GLY A 93 26.12 -19.70 -9.86
CA GLY A 93 25.13 -18.72 -10.31
C GLY A 93 25.48 -18.03 -11.64
N LEU A 94 26.77 -17.90 -11.96
CA LEU A 94 27.23 -17.34 -13.25
C LEU A 94 27.08 -18.31 -14.45
N HIS A 95 26.90 -19.61 -14.20
CA HIS A 95 27.00 -20.64 -15.26
C HIS A 95 25.65 -21.26 -15.69
N ASN A 96 24.56 -21.10 -14.94
CA ASN A 96 23.28 -21.72 -15.26
C ASN A 96 22.13 -20.69 -15.23
N VAL A 97 21.65 -20.33 -16.42
CA VAL A 97 20.50 -19.42 -16.64
C VAL A 97 19.21 -20.24 -16.87
N GLY A 98 18.93 -21.24 -16.02
CA GLY A 98 17.71 -22.05 -16.15
C GLY A 98 17.38 -22.88 -14.91
N PRO A 99 16.11 -23.25 -14.71
CA PRO A 99 15.67 -24.04 -13.56
C PRO A 99 16.22 -25.47 -13.68
N ARG A 100 16.81 -25.98 -12.59
CA ARG A 100 17.22 -27.39 -12.47
C ARG A 100 16.23 -28.11 -11.58
N ASN A 101 15.59 -29.16 -12.10
CA ASN A 101 14.87 -30.15 -11.32
C ASN A 101 15.88 -31.09 -10.66
N LEU A 102 15.97 -31.05 -9.33
CA LEU A 102 16.71 -32.03 -8.54
C LEU A 102 15.73 -33.11 -8.09
N SER A 103 16.09 -34.39 -8.24
CA SER A 103 15.25 -35.51 -7.79
C SER A 103 15.37 -35.73 -6.27
N GLU A 104 14.37 -36.37 -5.66
CA GLU A 104 14.38 -36.72 -4.23
C GLU A 104 15.61 -37.55 -3.82
N GLU A 105 16.11 -38.41 -4.72
CA GLU A 105 17.30 -39.26 -4.46
C GLU A 105 18.60 -38.44 -4.31
N GLU A 106 18.66 -37.22 -4.86
CA GLU A 106 19.83 -36.32 -4.75
C GLU A 106 19.75 -35.40 -3.51
N GLY A 107 18.71 -35.55 -2.68
CA GLY A 107 18.55 -34.77 -1.44
C GLY A 107 17.73 -33.49 -1.61
N GLY A 108 16.81 -33.43 -2.59
CA GLY A 108 15.98 -32.26 -2.91
C GLY A 108 15.32 -31.56 -1.71
N VAL A 109 14.69 -32.31 -0.79
CA VAL A 109 14.10 -31.76 0.46
C VAL A 109 15.16 -31.08 1.32
N MET A 110 16.31 -31.74 1.51
CA MET A 110 17.42 -31.23 2.33
C MET A 110 18.10 -30.05 1.66
N GLU A 111 18.15 -30.00 0.32
CA GLU A 111 18.72 -28.90 -0.46
C GLU A 111 17.76 -27.69 -0.53
N TYR A 112 16.44 -27.92 -0.59
CA TYR A 112 15.38 -26.91 -0.45
C TYR A 112 15.43 -26.27 0.95
N THR A 113 15.51 -27.09 1.99
CA THR A 113 15.67 -26.63 3.38
C THR A 113 17.02 -25.91 3.55
N ARG A 114 18.11 -26.43 2.94
CA ARG A 114 19.46 -25.83 2.94
C ARG A 114 19.54 -24.52 2.13
N ARG A 115 18.70 -24.31 1.10
CA ARG A 115 18.54 -23.03 0.37
C ARG A 115 17.85 -22.00 1.22
N ARG A 116 16.72 -22.34 1.83
CA ARG A 116 16.02 -21.46 2.74
C ARG A 116 16.88 -20.99 3.92
N HIS A 117 17.76 -21.84 4.44
CA HIS A 117 18.71 -21.48 5.51
C HIS A 117 20.04 -20.85 5.00
N ARG A 118 20.24 -20.77 3.66
CA ARG A 118 21.47 -20.30 2.98
C ARG A 118 21.74 -18.81 3.13
N TYR A 119 20.72 -17.98 3.36
CA TYR A 119 20.85 -16.52 3.57
C TYR A 119 20.18 -16.04 4.86
N LEU A 120 19.23 -16.81 5.41
CA LEU A 120 18.51 -16.46 6.64
C LEU A 120 19.32 -16.72 7.92
N GLY A 121 20.60 -17.10 7.89
CA GLY A 121 21.38 -17.45 9.10
C GLY A 121 21.24 -16.45 10.27
N GLU A 122 21.01 -15.17 10.00
CA GLU A 122 20.70 -14.13 11.00
C GLU A 122 19.19 -13.82 11.18
N TYR A 123 18.33 -14.18 10.23
CA TYR A 123 16.89 -13.89 10.16
C TYR A 123 15.97 -15.10 10.38
N VAL A 124 16.51 -16.32 10.58
CA VAL A 124 15.69 -17.49 10.91
C VAL A 124 15.00 -17.24 12.25
N HIS A 125 13.67 -17.21 12.24
CA HIS A 125 12.87 -17.17 13.46
C HIS A 125 13.23 -18.38 14.33
N VAL A 126 13.96 -18.13 15.42
CA VAL A 126 14.22 -19.11 16.46
C VAL A 126 13.00 -19.14 17.37
N ASP A 127 12.27 -20.25 17.41
CA ASP A 127 11.11 -20.39 18.30
C ASP A 127 11.57 -20.29 19.77
N VAL A 128 11.39 -19.10 20.35
CA VAL A 128 11.68 -18.79 21.74
C VAL A 128 10.43 -18.77 22.61
N SER A 129 9.28 -19.24 22.09
CA SER A 129 7.99 -19.16 22.77
C SER A 129 7.95 -19.92 24.11
N ASP A 130 8.77 -20.96 24.25
CA ASP A 130 8.90 -21.75 25.49
C ASP A 130 9.71 -21.02 26.58
N GLN A 131 10.46 -19.98 26.21
CA GLN A 131 11.24 -19.14 27.15
C GLN A 131 10.40 -18.02 27.75
N PHE A 132 9.14 -17.86 27.31
CA PHE A 132 8.20 -16.91 27.89
C PHE A 132 7.37 -17.56 28.99
N THR A 133 7.18 -16.78 30.05
CA THR A 133 6.15 -17.05 31.05
C THR A 133 4.75 -16.74 30.49
N LEU A 134 3.70 -17.29 31.11
CA LEU A 134 2.32 -16.95 30.74
C LEU A 134 2.07 -15.44 30.84
N PHE A 135 2.64 -14.80 31.87
CA PHE A 135 2.57 -13.36 32.06
C PHE A 135 3.24 -12.60 30.89
N GLY A 136 4.46 -13.01 30.49
CA GLY A 136 5.16 -12.45 29.35
C GLY A 136 4.35 -12.55 28.05
N LYS A 137 3.76 -13.73 27.79
CA LYS A 137 2.90 -13.94 26.60
C LYS A 137 1.66 -13.03 26.61
N LEU A 138 0.93 -12.99 27.73
CA LEU A 138 -0.30 -12.19 27.84
C LEU A 138 -0.02 -10.69 27.77
N SER A 139 1.04 -10.22 28.41
CA SER A 139 1.39 -8.80 28.45
C SER A 139 1.83 -8.26 27.08
N ILE A 140 2.69 -8.99 26.36
CA ILE A 140 3.06 -8.63 24.98
C ILE A 140 1.83 -8.65 24.07
N SER A 141 1.01 -9.70 24.17
CA SER A 141 -0.23 -9.80 23.38
C SER A 141 -1.18 -8.61 23.64
N ALA A 142 -1.29 -8.18 24.89
CA ALA A 142 -2.12 -7.02 25.26
C ALA A 142 -1.57 -5.71 24.68
N ILE A 143 -0.25 -5.49 24.74
CA ILE A 143 0.39 -4.30 24.15
C ILE A 143 0.20 -4.31 22.63
N TYR A 144 0.47 -5.44 21.98
CA TYR A 144 0.26 -5.60 20.55
C TYR A 144 -1.19 -5.27 20.17
N PHE A 145 -2.16 -5.87 20.84
CA PHE A 145 -3.58 -5.62 20.58
C PHE A 145 -3.99 -4.16 20.82
N ALA A 146 -3.45 -3.51 21.86
CA ALA A 146 -3.72 -2.10 22.13
C ALA A 146 -3.22 -1.19 21.00
N PHE A 147 -1.97 -1.36 20.56
CA PHE A 147 -1.42 -0.58 19.45
C PHE A 147 -2.08 -0.92 18.11
N TRP A 148 -2.48 -2.17 17.92
CA TRP A 148 -3.27 -2.59 16.76
C TRP A 148 -4.64 -1.89 16.70
N VAL A 149 -5.36 -1.77 17.82
CA VAL A 149 -6.61 -0.99 17.89
C VAL A 149 -6.36 0.48 17.55
N PHE A 150 -5.26 1.06 18.03
CA PHE A 150 -4.90 2.44 17.69
C PHE A 150 -4.57 2.61 16.21
N LEU A 151 -3.91 1.63 15.57
CA LEU A 151 -3.66 1.65 14.13
C LEU A 151 -4.95 1.57 13.31
N MET A 152 -5.93 0.77 13.76
CA MET A 152 -7.24 0.63 13.10
C MET A 152 -8.08 1.90 13.22
N PHE A 153 -8.06 2.56 14.38
CA PHE A 153 -8.83 3.78 14.63
C PHE A 153 -7.93 5.00 14.90
N PRO A 154 -7.27 5.53 13.86
CA PRO A 154 -6.45 6.73 14.01
C PRO A 154 -7.33 7.89 14.52
N ASN A 155 -6.77 8.73 15.40
CA ASN A 155 -7.44 9.88 16.01
C ASN A 155 -8.64 9.58 16.94
N TRP A 156 -8.91 8.32 17.30
CA TRP A 156 -9.96 7.99 18.29
C TRP A 156 -9.67 8.67 19.65
N PHE A 157 -8.40 8.67 20.04
CA PHE A 157 -7.96 8.99 21.39
C PHE A 157 -6.87 10.06 21.44
N LEU A 158 -5.86 9.92 20.58
CA LEU A 158 -4.74 10.83 20.42
C LEU A 158 -4.65 11.22 18.94
N PRO A 159 -4.46 12.51 18.60
CA PRO A 159 -4.28 12.96 17.22
C PRO A 159 -2.88 12.60 16.72
N ILE A 160 -2.57 11.30 16.67
CA ILE A 160 -1.31 10.74 16.20
C ILE A 160 -1.62 9.98 14.90
N GLY A 161 -0.83 10.25 13.86
CA GLY A 161 -0.93 9.51 12.59
C GLY A 161 -0.51 8.05 12.73
N ARG A 162 -0.88 7.21 11.76
CA ARG A 162 -0.52 5.77 11.74
C ARG A 162 0.98 5.51 11.90
N PRO A 163 1.90 6.27 11.24
CA PRO A 163 3.34 6.10 11.46
C PRO A 163 3.76 6.27 12.91
N GLY A 164 3.23 7.30 13.59
CA GLY A 164 3.56 7.58 14.99
C GLY A 164 3.05 6.50 15.94
N ILE A 165 1.88 5.92 15.64
CA ILE A 165 1.31 4.81 16.42
C ILE A 165 2.15 3.54 16.26
N ALA A 166 2.53 3.20 15.02
CA ALA A 166 3.37 2.04 14.74
C ALA A 166 4.74 2.15 15.40
N LEU A 167 5.42 3.30 15.21
CA LEU A 167 6.72 3.57 15.82
C LEU A 167 6.64 3.58 17.35
N GLY A 168 5.63 4.25 17.91
CA GLY A 168 5.40 4.29 19.35
C GLY A 168 5.14 2.90 19.94
N GLY A 169 4.41 2.05 19.22
CA GLY A 169 4.20 0.66 19.61
C GLY A 169 5.48 -0.16 19.56
N GLY A 170 6.27 -0.03 18.49
CA GLY A 170 7.56 -0.71 18.35
C GLY A 170 8.53 -0.33 19.47
N LEU A 171 8.70 0.97 19.73
CA LEU A 171 9.54 1.46 20.83
C LEU A 171 9.04 0.99 22.20
N SER A 172 7.71 1.00 22.41
CA SER A 172 7.11 0.47 23.64
C SER A 172 7.41 -1.02 23.83
N MET A 173 7.39 -1.81 22.75
CA MET A 173 7.76 -3.23 22.80
C MET A 173 9.22 -3.44 23.16
N VAL A 174 10.15 -2.65 22.60
CA VAL A 174 11.57 -2.77 22.95
C VAL A 174 11.79 -2.53 24.45
N VAL A 175 11.19 -1.47 24.99
CA VAL A 175 11.26 -1.15 26.42
C VAL A 175 10.62 -2.26 27.26
N PHE A 176 9.45 -2.75 26.85
CA PHE A 176 8.73 -3.77 27.61
C PHE A 176 9.41 -5.14 27.55
N ARG A 177 10.00 -5.52 26.41
CA ARG A 177 10.83 -6.74 26.26
C ARG A 177 12.06 -6.66 27.15
N TYR A 178 12.70 -5.49 27.26
CA TYR A 178 13.81 -5.29 28.20
C TYR A 178 13.37 -5.49 29.66
N ILE A 179 12.20 -4.97 30.06
CA ILE A 179 11.63 -5.20 31.40
C ILE A 179 11.37 -6.70 31.64
N LEU A 180 10.78 -7.40 30.66
CA LEU A 180 10.54 -8.84 30.76
C LEU A 180 11.83 -9.64 30.88
N TYR A 181 12.89 -9.23 30.19
CA TYR A 181 14.21 -9.84 30.30
C TYR A 181 14.79 -9.66 31.71
N VAL A 182 14.82 -8.42 32.22
CA VAL A 182 15.37 -8.13 33.57
C VAL A 182 14.58 -8.82 34.68
N THR A 183 13.26 -9.00 34.49
CA THR A 183 12.39 -9.71 35.45
C THR A 183 12.39 -11.23 35.28
N GLY A 184 13.11 -11.77 34.29
CA GLY A 184 13.18 -13.21 34.00
C GLY A 184 11.86 -13.80 33.45
N GLN A 185 11.01 -12.97 32.87
CA GLN A 185 9.69 -13.33 32.34
C GLN A 185 9.69 -13.59 30.83
N GLY A 186 10.80 -13.30 30.14
CA GLY A 186 11.01 -13.59 28.72
C GLY A 186 12.48 -13.45 28.28
N PRO A 187 12.82 -13.90 27.06
CA PRO A 187 14.16 -13.84 26.50
C PRO A 187 14.58 -12.43 26.06
N ILE A 188 15.86 -12.26 25.73
CA ILE A 188 16.38 -11.02 25.11
C ILE A 188 15.66 -10.79 23.78
N PHE A 189 15.39 -9.52 23.46
CA PHE A 189 14.82 -9.10 22.19
C PHE A 189 15.85 -8.31 21.38
N ASP A 190 16.20 -8.84 20.21
CA ASP A 190 17.14 -8.22 19.29
C ASP A 190 16.36 -7.43 18.22
N ALA A 191 16.02 -6.19 18.55
CA ALA A 191 15.17 -5.36 17.68
C ALA A 191 15.74 -5.13 16.26
N PRO A 192 17.07 -4.92 16.06
CA PRO A 192 17.65 -4.81 14.73
C PRO A 192 17.40 -6.03 13.83
N LYS A 193 17.46 -7.25 14.37
CA LYS A 193 17.27 -8.49 13.58
C LYS A 193 15.85 -8.69 13.08
N VAL A 194 14.88 -8.07 13.74
CA VAL A 194 13.47 -8.15 13.36
C VAL A 194 13.14 -7.20 12.19
N ILE A 195 13.95 -6.16 11.99
CA ILE A 195 13.73 -5.19 10.93
C ILE A 195 14.28 -5.75 9.62
N ILE A 196 13.37 -6.00 8.67
CA ILE A 196 13.72 -6.43 7.32
C ILE A 196 14.04 -5.18 6.50
N LEU A 197 15.30 -5.02 6.09
CA LEU A 197 15.80 -3.82 5.41
C LEU A 197 15.40 -3.78 3.94
N GLU A 198 15.21 -4.94 3.32
CA GLU A 198 14.94 -5.12 1.91
C GLU A 198 13.63 -4.40 1.48
N PRO A 199 12.47 -4.61 2.14
CA PRO A 199 11.27 -3.83 1.88
C PRO A 199 11.45 -2.32 2.06
N LEU A 200 12.22 -1.89 3.06
CA LEU A 200 12.44 -0.46 3.33
C LEU A 200 13.23 0.20 2.20
N PHE A 201 14.30 -0.45 1.76
CA PHE A 201 15.12 0.01 0.64
C PHE A 201 14.38 -0.02 -0.68
N LEU A 202 13.58 -1.06 -0.92
CA LEU A 202 12.74 -1.16 -2.11
C LEU A 202 11.68 -0.04 -2.15
N LEU A 203 10.95 0.16 -1.05
CA LEU A 203 9.95 1.23 -0.94
C LEU A 203 10.58 2.61 -1.13
N PHE A 204 11.73 2.85 -0.48
CA PHE A 204 12.47 4.10 -0.64
C PHE A 204 12.90 4.34 -2.09
N GLY A 205 13.47 3.34 -2.77
CA GLY A 205 13.87 3.44 -4.16
C GLY A 205 12.69 3.68 -5.12
N LEU A 206 11.54 3.05 -4.86
CA LEU A 206 10.33 3.22 -5.67
C LEU A 206 9.74 4.62 -5.48
N MET A 207 9.62 5.10 -4.23
CA MET A 207 9.18 6.47 -3.95
C MET A 207 10.09 7.49 -4.63
N LEU A 208 11.40 7.31 -4.51
CA LEU A 208 12.38 8.21 -5.12
C LEU A 208 12.24 8.20 -6.65
N THR A 209 12.18 7.02 -7.26
CA THR A 209 11.94 6.85 -8.71
C THR A 209 10.67 7.59 -9.13
N THR A 210 9.56 7.44 -8.41
CA THR A 210 8.28 8.08 -8.77
C THR A 210 8.30 9.59 -8.69
N ILE A 211 8.81 10.14 -7.58
CA ILE A 211 8.83 11.57 -7.34
C ILE A 211 9.70 12.27 -8.39
N TYR A 212 10.89 11.72 -8.67
CA TYR A 212 11.76 12.28 -9.71
C TYR A 212 11.21 12.09 -11.12
N LEU A 213 10.48 11.00 -11.40
CA LEU A 213 9.77 10.86 -12.68
C LEU A 213 8.64 11.90 -12.83
N GLU A 214 7.91 12.20 -11.76
CA GLU A 214 6.84 13.21 -11.76
C GLU A 214 7.41 14.63 -11.97
N LYS A 215 8.46 14.99 -11.23
CA LYS A 215 9.00 16.37 -11.23
C LYS A 215 9.91 16.72 -12.40
N MET A 216 10.52 15.73 -13.05
CA MET A 216 11.58 15.99 -14.02
C MET A 216 11.11 16.82 -15.23
N GLU A 217 9.82 16.85 -15.61
CA GLU A 217 9.36 17.69 -16.72
C GLU A 217 7.90 18.14 -16.62
N ARG A 218 7.67 19.46 -16.58
CA ARG A 218 6.35 20.06 -16.89
C ARG A 218 6.04 19.86 -18.39
N GLY A 219 4.89 19.27 -18.70
CA GLY A 219 4.52 18.76 -20.03
C GLY A 219 5.10 17.36 -20.35
N GLY A 220 5.63 16.66 -19.35
CA GLY A 220 6.30 15.36 -19.49
C GLY A 220 5.34 14.18 -19.66
N LEU A 221 5.82 12.97 -19.32
CA LEU A 221 5.03 11.74 -19.41
C LEU A 221 3.73 11.85 -18.59
N PHE A 222 3.79 12.34 -17.36
CA PHE A 222 2.62 12.42 -16.47
C PHE A 222 1.55 13.41 -16.95
N ASP A 223 1.94 14.56 -17.51
CA ASP A 223 0.97 15.51 -18.06
C ASP A 223 0.29 14.94 -19.30
N LYS A 224 1.02 14.24 -20.18
CA LYS A 224 0.42 13.52 -21.32
C LYS A 224 -0.51 12.39 -20.88
N LEU A 225 -0.14 11.68 -19.80
CA LEU A 225 -0.99 10.65 -19.20
C LEU A 225 -2.27 11.27 -18.65
N ARG A 226 -2.18 12.42 -17.98
CA ARG A 226 -3.34 13.21 -17.51
C ARG A 226 -4.22 13.68 -18.65
N ASP A 227 -3.64 14.24 -19.71
CA ASP A 227 -4.39 14.69 -20.89
C ASP A 227 -5.05 13.53 -21.62
N SER A 228 -4.40 12.36 -21.66
CA SER A 228 -4.99 11.14 -22.23
C SER A 228 -6.20 10.65 -21.46
N LEU A 229 -6.29 10.93 -20.15
CA LEU A 229 -7.47 10.62 -19.35
C LEU A 229 -8.65 11.54 -19.67
N ASP A 230 -8.40 12.73 -20.23
CA ASP A 230 -9.47 13.60 -20.70
C ASP A 230 -10.15 12.97 -21.93
N ASP A 231 -11.43 12.66 -21.78
CA ASP A 231 -12.26 12.06 -22.83
C ASP A 231 -13.67 12.63 -22.68
N PRO A 232 -14.32 13.05 -23.77
CA PRO A 232 -15.69 13.55 -23.70
C PRO A 232 -16.70 12.51 -23.19
N VAL A 233 -16.36 11.22 -23.29
CA VAL A 233 -17.28 10.13 -22.99
C VAL A 233 -17.00 9.54 -21.62
N ASN A 234 -18.01 9.57 -20.74
CA ASN A 234 -17.91 9.10 -19.35
C ASN A 234 -17.35 7.68 -19.22
N TRP A 235 -17.89 6.70 -19.95
CA TRP A 235 -17.41 5.31 -19.85
C TRP A 235 -15.98 5.11 -20.36
N LYS A 236 -15.56 5.83 -21.41
CA LYS A 236 -14.19 5.76 -21.93
C LYS A 236 -13.21 6.36 -20.94
N ARG A 237 -13.57 7.48 -20.32
CA ARG A 237 -12.79 8.11 -19.25
C ARG A 237 -12.58 7.15 -18.09
N THR A 238 -13.63 6.52 -17.59
CA THR A 238 -13.51 5.55 -16.48
C THR A 238 -12.68 4.34 -16.91
N ALA A 239 -12.88 3.78 -18.11
CA ALA A 239 -12.06 2.67 -18.60
C ALA A 239 -10.57 3.03 -18.70
N LYS A 240 -10.24 4.25 -19.15
CA LYS A 240 -8.87 4.77 -19.19
C LYS A 240 -8.29 4.91 -17.79
N VAL A 241 -9.05 5.46 -16.83
CA VAL A 241 -8.64 5.56 -15.42
C VAL A 241 -8.35 4.17 -14.85
N MET A 242 -9.24 3.19 -15.09
CA MET A 242 -9.06 1.81 -14.66
C MET A 242 -7.80 1.18 -15.24
N LEU A 243 -7.59 1.30 -16.56
CA LEU A 243 -6.42 0.73 -17.23
C LEU A 243 -5.13 1.34 -16.71
N MET A 244 -5.09 2.67 -16.58
CA MET A 244 -3.94 3.42 -16.10
C MET A 244 -3.62 3.10 -14.64
N SER A 245 -4.65 3.02 -13.79
CA SER A 245 -4.49 2.66 -12.40
C SER A 245 -3.99 1.22 -12.23
N THR A 246 -4.53 0.27 -12.98
CA THR A 246 -4.09 -1.13 -12.96
C THR A 246 -2.62 -1.27 -13.37
N ILE A 247 -2.23 -0.67 -14.51
CA ILE A 247 -0.85 -0.77 -15.03
C ILE A 247 0.11 0.01 -14.14
N GLY A 248 -0.25 1.23 -13.75
CA GLY A 248 0.57 2.07 -12.88
C GLY A 248 0.81 1.40 -11.53
N SER A 249 -0.22 0.80 -10.95
CA SER A 249 -0.14 0.14 -9.64
C SER A 249 0.72 -1.13 -9.70
N ALA A 250 0.68 -1.87 -10.81
CA ALA A 250 1.58 -2.99 -11.05
C ALA A 250 3.06 -2.55 -11.23
N ALA A 251 3.30 -1.40 -11.86
CA ALA A 251 4.67 -0.94 -12.13
C ALA A 251 5.34 -0.29 -10.92
N VAL A 252 4.56 0.41 -10.09
CA VAL A 252 5.06 1.30 -9.05
C VAL A 252 4.65 0.82 -7.66
N MET A 253 3.51 1.31 -7.18
CA MET A 253 2.92 1.03 -5.90
C MET A 253 1.51 1.62 -5.90
N ASN A 254 0.53 0.87 -5.39
CA ASN A 254 -0.86 1.29 -5.29
C ASN A 254 -1.03 2.66 -4.63
N ASP A 255 -0.36 2.90 -3.50
CA ASP A 255 -0.49 4.12 -2.71
C ASP A 255 0.04 5.35 -3.48
N SER A 256 1.16 5.22 -4.18
CA SER A 256 1.71 6.29 -5.02
C SER A 256 0.78 6.64 -6.19
N VAL A 257 0.24 5.62 -6.86
CA VAL A 257 -0.64 5.81 -8.02
C VAL A 257 -1.93 6.51 -7.62
N VAL A 258 -2.54 6.12 -6.50
CA VAL A 258 -3.73 6.82 -6.04
C VAL A 258 -3.42 8.23 -5.55
N LEU A 259 -2.27 8.49 -4.92
CA LEU A 259 -1.88 9.86 -4.52
C LEU A 259 -1.79 10.79 -5.73
N ILE A 260 -1.12 10.35 -6.79
CA ILE A 260 -0.91 11.13 -8.02
C ILE A 260 -2.24 11.33 -8.77
N PHE A 261 -2.95 10.23 -9.06
CA PHE A 261 -4.10 10.30 -9.97
C PHE A 261 -5.41 10.72 -9.28
N SER A 262 -5.53 10.69 -7.96
CA SER A 262 -6.75 11.15 -7.29
C SER A 262 -7.04 12.62 -7.56
N GLY A 263 -6.02 13.48 -7.48
CA GLY A 263 -6.17 14.91 -7.78
C GLY A 263 -6.60 15.15 -9.24
N VAL A 264 -6.00 14.39 -10.16
CA VAL A 264 -6.33 14.44 -11.59
C VAL A 264 -7.78 14.01 -11.85
N VAL A 265 -8.22 12.90 -11.25
CA VAL A 265 -9.57 12.38 -11.43
C VAL A 265 -10.62 13.36 -10.88
N VAL A 266 -10.37 13.95 -9.72
CA VAL A 266 -11.26 14.97 -9.14
C VAL A 266 -11.33 16.20 -10.04
N ASP A 267 -10.19 16.70 -10.52
CA ASP A 267 -10.12 17.84 -11.45
C ASP A 267 -10.89 17.55 -12.74
N LEU A 268 -10.75 16.35 -13.33
CA LEU A 268 -11.54 15.93 -14.49
C LEU A 268 -13.05 15.90 -14.19
N CYS A 269 -13.46 15.38 -13.02
CA CYS A 269 -14.86 15.39 -12.61
C CYS A 269 -15.42 16.82 -12.51
N VAL A 270 -14.64 17.76 -11.97
CA VAL A 270 -15.03 19.18 -11.84
C VAL A 270 -15.09 19.86 -13.21
N ARG A 271 -14.07 19.69 -14.06
CA ARG A 271 -14.03 20.28 -15.42
C ARG A 271 -15.21 19.85 -16.29
N HIS A 272 -15.59 18.58 -16.18
CA HIS A 272 -16.71 18.02 -16.94
C HIS A 272 -18.07 18.19 -16.26
N LYS A 273 -18.13 18.84 -15.09
CA LYS A 273 -19.37 19.06 -14.32
C LYS A 273 -20.13 17.74 -14.08
N VAL A 274 -19.40 16.68 -13.76
CA VAL A 274 -19.98 15.37 -13.49
C VAL A 274 -20.79 15.45 -12.18
N ALA A 275 -22.05 15.00 -12.21
CA ALA A 275 -22.95 15.06 -11.06
C ALA A 275 -22.55 14.11 -9.91
N ASN A 276 -21.95 12.96 -10.25
CA ASN A 276 -21.42 12.01 -9.28
C ASN A 276 -20.00 11.58 -9.68
N SER A 277 -19.00 11.96 -8.88
CA SER A 277 -17.58 11.59 -9.05
C SER A 277 -17.25 10.21 -8.48
N LEU A 278 -18.15 9.63 -7.68
CA LEU A 278 -17.98 8.33 -7.03
C LEU A 278 -17.49 7.21 -7.98
N PRO A 279 -18.09 6.94 -9.16
CA PRO A 279 -17.64 5.83 -10.01
C PRO A 279 -16.20 6.01 -10.48
N TYR A 280 -15.74 7.24 -10.70
CA TYR A 280 -14.37 7.52 -11.13
C TYR A 280 -13.36 7.28 -10.00
N LEU A 281 -13.66 7.80 -8.81
CA LEU A 281 -12.82 7.61 -7.62
C LEU A 281 -12.78 6.14 -7.18
N LEU A 282 -13.92 5.46 -7.25
CA LEU A 282 -14.05 4.03 -6.95
C LEU A 282 -13.31 3.17 -7.97
N SER A 283 -13.40 3.53 -9.25
CA SER A 283 -12.64 2.86 -10.30
C SER A 283 -11.14 2.97 -10.04
N LEU A 284 -10.64 4.18 -9.71
CA LEU A 284 -9.23 4.42 -9.39
C LEU A 284 -8.78 3.57 -8.20
N ALA A 285 -9.49 3.66 -7.08
CA ALA A 285 -9.13 2.97 -5.83
C ALA A 285 -9.14 1.44 -5.99
N THR A 286 -10.20 0.89 -6.57
CA THR A 286 -10.36 -0.57 -6.64
C THR A 286 -9.45 -1.21 -7.66
N THR A 287 -9.20 -0.55 -8.79
CA THR A 287 -8.24 -1.04 -9.79
C THR A 287 -6.79 -0.83 -9.38
N ALA A 288 -6.48 0.19 -8.55
CA ALA A 288 -5.15 0.32 -7.96
C ALA A 288 -4.86 -0.87 -7.05
N ASN A 289 -5.80 -1.24 -6.17
CA ASN A 289 -5.64 -2.42 -5.33
C ASN A 289 -5.55 -3.70 -6.19
N THR A 290 -6.49 -3.93 -7.11
CA THR A 290 -6.46 -5.14 -7.96
C THR A 290 -5.20 -5.23 -8.81
N GLY A 291 -4.78 -4.14 -9.45
CA GLY A 291 -3.60 -4.09 -10.31
C GLY A 291 -2.29 -4.30 -9.56
N SER A 292 -2.20 -3.87 -8.29
CA SER A 292 -1.01 -4.14 -7.49
C SER A 292 -0.71 -5.61 -7.26
N ALA A 293 -1.71 -6.49 -7.41
CA ALA A 293 -1.53 -7.94 -7.27
C ALA A 293 -0.77 -8.58 -8.44
N TYR A 294 -0.58 -7.90 -9.57
CA TYR A 294 0.17 -8.44 -10.71
C TYR A 294 1.65 -8.68 -10.39
N THR A 295 2.23 -7.82 -9.56
CA THR A 295 3.69 -7.78 -9.36
C THR A 295 4.04 -7.79 -7.89
N MET A 296 5.28 -8.20 -7.65
CA MET A 296 5.91 -8.21 -6.34
C MET A 296 6.07 -6.79 -5.76
N THR A 297 6.22 -5.78 -6.62
CA THR A 297 6.44 -4.38 -6.23
C THR A 297 5.16 -3.58 -6.06
N GLY A 298 4.04 -4.06 -6.59
CA GLY A 298 2.83 -3.23 -6.73
C GLY A 298 2.21 -2.78 -5.41
N ASN A 299 2.49 -3.47 -4.30
CA ASN A 299 2.10 -2.99 -2.98
C ASN A 299 3.10 -3.45 -1.90
N PRO A 300 3.11 -2.78 -0.74
CA PRO A 300 4.07 -3.12 0.31
C PRO A 300 3.88 -4.53 0.90
N GLN A 301 2.66 -5.05 0.93
CA GLN A 301 2.43 -6.42 1.42
C GLN A 301 3.01 -7.50 0.50
N ASN A 302 3.00 -7.29 -0.82
CA ASN A 302 3.60 -8.20 -1.79
C ASN A 302 5.12 -8.15 -1.68
N ILE A 303 5.69 -6.95 -1.52
CA ILE A 303 7.11 -6.77 -1.26
C ILE A 303 7.54 -7.57 -0.04
N LEU A 304 6.76 -7.49 1.04
CA LEU A 304 7.02 -8.24 2.25
C LEU A 304 6.95 -9.75 2.01
N ILE A 305 5.91 -10.24 1.33
CA ILE A 305 5.78 -11.68 1.00
C ILE A 305 7.01 -12.16 0.24
N VAL A 306 7.50 -11.36 -0.71
CA VAL A 306 8.66 -11.70 -1.52
C VAL A 306 9.94 -11.70 -0.69
N SER A 307 10.10 -10.76 0.24
CA SER A 307 11.20 -10.79 1.21
C SER A 307 11.19 -12.05 2.09
N LEU A 308 10.03 -12.67 2.29
CA LEU A 308 9.89 -13.93 3.02
C LEU A 308 10.08 -15.18 2.12
N MET A 309 10.07 -15.01 0.78
CA MET A 309 10.07 -16.09 -0.22
C MET A 309 11.32 -16.14 -1.11
N TYR A 310 12.37 -15.36 -0.81
CA TYR A 310 13.42 -14.89 -1.74
C TYR A 310 14.06 -15.93 -2.70
N ASP A 311 14.06 -17.22 -2.37
CA ASP A 311 14.72 -18.26 -3.16
C ASP A 311 13.79 -19.10 -4.05
N ASP A 312 12.46 -18.93 -3.96
CA ASP A 312 11.51 -19.88 -4.55
C ASP A 312 10.81 -19.39 -5.83
N ILE A 313 10.67 -18.06 -6.03
CA ILE A 313 9.93 -17.49 -7.15
C ILE A 313 10.63 -16.22 -7.67
N SER A 314 10.99 -16.23 -8.95
CA SER A 314 11.47 -15.05 -9.68
C SER A 314 10.35 -14.03 -9.94
N TRP A 315 10.71 -12.76 -10.19
CA TRP A 315 9.72 -11.71 -10.54
C TRP A 315 8.82 -12.10 -11.71
N THR A 316 9.40 -12.76 -12.72
CA THR A 316 8.68 -13.25 -13.89
C THR A 316 7.74 -14.39 -13.55
N GLU A 317 8.16 -15.35 -12.71
CA GLU A 317 7.29 -16.46 -12.28
C GLU A 317 6.13 -15.95 -11.41
N PHE A 318 6.37 -14.96 -10.54
CA PHE A 318 5.32 -14.33 -9.77
C PHE A 318 4.29 -13.69 -10.70
N LEU A 319 4.75 -12.89 -11.67
CA LEU A 319 3.88 -12.24 -12.65
C LEU A 319 3.09 -13.25 -13.50
N LEU A 320 3.74 -14.30 -14.00
CA LEU A 320 3.10 -15.30 -14.86
C LEU A 320 2.01 -16.10 -14.14
N ASN A 321 2.21 -16.44 -12.87
CA ASN A 321 1.18 -17.10 -12.08
C ASN A 321 0.05 -16.14 -11.66
N MET A 322 0.35 -14.85 -11.44
CA MET A 322 -0.64 -13.84 -11.09
C MET A 322 -1.44 -13.29 -12.27
N ILE A 323 -0.94 -13.40 -13.51
CA ILE A 323 -1.55 -12.71 -14.65
C ILE A 323 -3.00 -13.15 -14.89
N ILE A 324 -3.30 -14.44 -14.81
CA ILE A 324 -4.64 -14.99 -15.03
C ILE A 324 -5.62 -14.61 -13.91
N PRO A 325 -5.34 -14.89 -12.62
CA PRO A 325 -6.28 -14.56 -11.55
C PRO A 325 -6.49 -13.05 -11.41
N VAL A 326 -5.45 -12.24 -11.61
CA VAL A 326 -5.56 -10.77 -11.47
C VAL A 326 -6.23 -10.13 -12.69
N THR A 327 -6.01 -10.64 -13.91
CA THR A 327 -6.80 -10.20 -15.08
C THR A 327 -8.27 -10.56 -14.91
N ALA A 328 -8.59 -11.76 -14.44
CA ALA A 328 -9.97 -12.16 -14.16
C ALA A 328 -10.62 -11.24 -13.11
N ALA A 329 -9.91 -10.94 -12.01
CA ALA A 329 -10.38 -9.99 -10.99
C ALA A 329 -10.57 -8.57 -11.56
N SER A 330 -9.65 -8.10 -12.42
CA SER A 330 -9.74 -6.79 -13.08
C SER A 330 -10.94 -6.70 -14.02
N ILE A 331 -11.20 -7.77 -14.79
CA ILE A 331 -12.34 -7.90 -15.69
C ILE A 331 -13.65 -7.94 -14.89
N ILE A 332 -13.69 -8.71 -13.80
CA ILE A 332 -14.83 -8.74 -12.88
C ILE A 332 -15.11 -7.34 -12.33
N ASN A 333 -14.08 -6.63 -11.87
CA ASN A 333 -14.22 -5.28 -11.35
C ASN A 333 -14.76 -4.31 -12.41
N LEU A 334 -14.28 -4.42 -13.66
CA LEU A 334 -14.78 -3.66 -14.82
C LEU A 334 -16.26 -3.92 -15.10
N PHE A 335 -16.66 -5.18 -15.24
CA PHE A 335 -18.05 -5.53 -15.50
C PHE A 335 -18.98 -5.14 -14.34
N MET A 336 -18.55 -5.33 -13.10
CA MET A 336 -19.33 -4.91 -11.92
C MET A 336 -19.49 -3.39 -11.88
N LEU A 337 -18.45 -2.63 -12.20
CA LEU A 337 -18.50 -1.17 -12.16
C LEU A 337 -19.43 -0.65 -13.25
N PHE A 338 -19.31 -1.20 -14.47
CA PHE A 338 -20.16 -0.84 -15.59
C PHE A 338 -21.60 -1.28 -15.36
N GLY A 339 -21.81 -2.43 -14.71
CA GLY A 339 -23.13 -2.93 -14.37
C GLY A 339 -23.83 -2.14 -13.28
N TYR A 340 -23.11 -1.74 -12.22
CA TYR A 340 -23.68 -1.03 -11.08
C TYR A 340 -23.90 0.46 -11.37
N TYR A 341 -22.95 1.11 -12.05
CA TYR A 341 -23.00 2.54 -12.37
C TYR A 341 -23.38 2.83 -13.83
N TYR A 342 -24.04 1.90 -14.53
CA TYR A 342 -24.35 2.06 -15.96
C TYR A 342 -25.12 3.35 -16.27
N THR A 343 -26.00 3.80 -15.37
CA THR A 343 -26.79 5.03 -15.52
C THR A 343 -25.93 6.29 -15.53
N GLU A 344 -24.78 6.29 -14.84
CA GLU A 344 -23.86 7.43 -14.75
C GLU A 344 -22.80 7.39 -15.86
N LEU A 345 -22.31 6.19 -16.20
CA LEU A 345 -21.30 6.00 -17.26
C LEU A 345 -21.89 6.04 -18.67
N PHE A 346 -23.14 5.59 -18.85
CA PHE A 346 -23.86 5.55 -20.12
C PHE A 346 -25.14 6.38 -20.04
N PRO A 347 -25.03 7.73 -20.06
CA PRO A 347 -26.19 8.60 -19.99
C PRO A 347 -27.15 8.34 -21.16
N GLY A 348 -28.43 8.15 -20.85
CA GLY A 348 -29.49 7.85 -21.81
C GLY A 348 -29.63 6.39 -22.25
N ALA A 349 -28.84 5.45 -21.69
CA ALA A 349 -28.99 4.02 -21.99
C ALA A 349 -30.10 3.37 -21.13
N SER A 350 -30.96 2.56 -21.76
CA SER A 350 -32.13 1.93 -21.11
C SER A 350 -31.82 0.62 -20.39
N GLY A 351 -30.68 -0.02 -20.68
CA GLY A 351 -30.25 -1.25 -20.01
C GLY A 351 -28.86 -1.73 -20.41
N LEU A 352 -28.39 -2.80 -19.76
CA LEU A 352 -27.03 -3.33 -19.95
C LEU A 352 -26.74 -3.82 -21.37
N LEU A 353 -27.74 -4.36 -22.07
CA LEU A 353 -27.57 -4.87 -23.43
C LEU A 353 -27.32 -3.74 -24.43
N GLU A 354 -27.97 -2.59 -24.23
CA GLU A 354 -27.71 -1.37 -24.98
C GLU A 354 -26.33 -0.79 -24.63
N CYS A 355 -25.91 -0.84 -23.37
CA CYS A 355 -24.55 -0.43 -22.96
C CYS A 355 -23.48 -1.27 -23.66
N PHE A 356 -23.66 -2.60 -23.74
CA PHE A 356 -22.77 -3.47 -24.52
C PHE A 356 -22.79 -3.11 -26.00
N GLY A 357 -23.97 -2.83 -26.57
CA GLY A 357 -24.11 -2.32 -27.92
C GLY A 357 -23.30 -1.03 -28.15
N ILE A 358 -23.37 -0.07 -27.22
CA ILE A 358 -22.62 1.20 -27.28
C ILE A 358 -21.10 0.96 -27.26
N VAL A 359 -20.63 0.04 -26.42
CA VAL A 359 -19.19 -0.29 -26.31
C VAL A 359 -18.67 -0.99 -27.57
N PHE A 360 -19.41 -1.96 -28.12
CA PHE A 360 -18.94 -2.78 -29.24
C PHE A 360 -19.32 -2.24 -30.63
N SER A 361 -20.51 -1.65 -30.77
CA SER A 361 -21.02 -1.12 -32.05
C SER A 361 -20.74 0.37 -32.24
N GLY A 362 -20.28 1.08 -31.20
CA GLY A 362 -19.96 2.49 -31.26
C GLY A 362 -21.16 3.44 -31.38
N ASN A 363 -22.40 2.94 -31.25
CA ASN A 363 -23.60 3.77 -31.28
C ASN A 363 -23.59 4.76 -30.09
N ARG A 364 -24.05 5.99 -30.31
CA ARG A 364 -24.09 7.04 -29.27
C ARG A 364 -25.52 7.41 -28.94
N THR A 365 -25.82 7.58 -27.66
CA THR A 365 -27.09 8.16 -27.23
C THR A 365 -27.09 9.68 -27.50
N PRO A 366 -28.27 10.32 -27.62
CA PRO A 366 -28.37 11.77 -27.80
C PRO A 366 -27.67 12.58 -26.70
N GLU A 367 -27.70 12.09 -25.45
CA GLU A 367 -27.04 12.74 -24.31
C GLU A 367 -25.52 12.65 -24.40
N MET A 368 -24.96 11.51 -24.85
CA MET A 368 -23.52 11.37 -25.08
C MET A 368 -23.03 12.28 -26.21
N LEU A 369 -23.83 12.43 -27.28
CA LEU A 369 -23.52 13.38 -28.35
C LEU A 369 -23.51 14.82 -27.83
N ALA A 370 -24.49 15.20 -27.00
CA ALA A 370 -24.50 16.53 -26.39
C ALA A 370 -23.24 16.80 -25.54
N GLN A 371 -22.76 15.80 -24.80
CA GLN A 371 -21.50 15.90 -24.03
C GLN A 371 -20.28 16.06 -24.95
N GLU A 372 -20.18 15.27 -26.02
CA GLU A 372 -19.10 15.39 -27.02
C GLU A 372 -19.08 16.79 -27.67
N HIS A 373 -20.25 17.31 -28.05
CA HIS A 373 -20.35 18.65 -28.64
C HIS A 373 -19.94 19.74 -27.64
N ALA A 374 -20.35 19.64 -26.37
CA ALA A 374 -19.96 20.58 -25.32
C ALA A 374 -18.45 20.53 -25.04
N TYR A 375 -17.85 19.34 -25.09
CA TYR A 375 -16.40 19.16 -24.95
C TYR A 375 -15.64 19.85 -26.09
N HIS A 376 -16.01 19.57 -27.34
CA HIS A 376 -15.36 20.19 -28.49
C HIS A 376 -15.55 21.71 -28.52
N ALA A 377 -16.71 22.22 -28.11
CA ALA A 377 -16.94 23.66 -27.99
C ALA A 377 -15.99 24.34 -26.97
N ARG A 378 -15.66 23.67 -25.86
CA ARG A 378 -14.68 24.17 -24.88
C ARG A 378 -13.26 24.16 -25.44
N HIS A 379 -12.86 23.12 -26.15
CA HIS A 379 -11.52 23.04 -26.75
C HIS A 379 -11.31 24.04 -27.88
N VAL A 380 -12.34 24.37 -28.66
CA VAL A 380 -12.25 25.37 -29.73
C VAL A 380 -12.18 26.81 -29.19
N THR A 381 -12.63 27.05 -27.95
CA THR A 381 -12.61 28.38 -27.32
C THR A 381 -11.40 28.63 -26.42
N GLY A 382 -10.57 27.61 -26.16
CA GLY A 382 -9.24 27.78 -25.56
C GLY A 382 -8.30 28.52 -26.52
N SER A 383 -7.47 29.42 -26.01
CA SER A 383 -6.53 30.23 -26.79
C SER A 383 -5.65 29.37 -27.72
N PRO A 384 -5.44 29.76 -28.99
CA PRO A 384 -4.60 29.03 -29.96
C PRO A 384 -3.13 28.85 -29.55
N ASP A 385 -2.68 29.55 -28.51
CA ASP A 385 -1.27 29.57 -28.09
C ASP A 385 -0.81 28.30 -27.35
N GLU A 386 -1.73 27.44 -26.88
CA GLU A 386 -1.39 26.16 -26.23
C GLU A 386 -1.29 24.96 -27.19
N GLU A 387 -1.62 25.11 -28.47
CA GLU A 387 -1.47 24.04 -29.47
C GLU A 387 -0.02 23.77 -29.90
N THR A 388 0.96 24.50 -29.36
CA THR A 388 2.37 24.41 -29.77
C THR A 388 3.26 23.74 -28.72
N LYS A 389 3.14 22.40 -28.62
CA LYS A 389 4.26 21.43 -28.48
C LYS A 389 3.71 19.99 -28.29
N SER A 390 3.01 19.47 -29.29
CA SER A 390 2.58 18.05 -29.35
C SER A 390 3.74 17.02 -29.40
N GLY A 391 4.99 17.49 -29.55
CA GLY A 391 6.17 16.63 -29.56
C GLY A 391 6.49 16.02 -28.19
N TRP A 392 7.00 14.79 -28.17
CA TRP A 392 7.68 14.26 -26.98
C TRP A 392 9.01 14.99 -26.80
N SER A 393 9.16 15.67 -25.66
CA SER A 393 10.45 16.24 -25.28
C SER A 393 11.51 15.15 -25.17
N ILE A 394 12.77 15.52 -25.40
CA ILE A 394 13.90 14.61 -25.26
C ILE A 394 13.94 14.00 -23.85
N TRP A 395 13.56 14.79 -22.84
CA TRP A 395 13.51 14.35 -21.44
C TRP A 395 12.43 13.31 -21.18
N SER A 396 11.20 13.53 -21.67
CA SER A 396 10.14 12.52 -21.63
C SER A 396 10.52 11.19 -22.31
N LYS A 397 11.34 11.22 -23.37
CA LYS A 397 11.87 9.99 -24.02
C LYS A 397 12.91 9.31 -23.14
N ILE A 398 13.81 10.07 -22.51
CA ILE A 398 14.80 9.55 -21.55
C ILE A 398 14.09 8.89 -20.37
N GLN A 399 13.02 9.48 -19.84
CA GLN A 399 12.21 8.88 -18.78
C GLN A 399 11.67 7.50 -19.18
N ILE A 400 11.06 7.39 -20.37
CA ILE A 400 10.54 6.10 -20.86
C ILE A 400 11.66 5.07 -20.99
N VAL A 401 12.83 5.46 -21.50
CA VAL A 401 13.98 4.56 -21.63
C VAL A 401 14.43 4.06 -20.25
N ILE A 402 14.53 4.95 -19.26
CA ILE A 402 14.92 4.57 -17.89
C ILE A 402 13.90 3.62 -17.27
N ILE A 403 12.60 3.92 -17.41
CA ILE A 403 11.53 3.03 -16.92
C ILE A 403 11.59 1.67 -17.60
N THR A 404 11.85 1.63 -18.91
CA THR A 404 11.93 0.37 -19.67
C THR A 404 13.16 -0.45 -19.25
N ILE A 405 14.31 0.20 -19.03
CA ILE A 405 15.51 -0.47 -18.49
C ILE A 405 15.23 -0.99 -17.08
N PHE A 406 14.61 -0.16 -16.23
CA PHE A 406 14.23 -0.51 -14.87
C PHE A 406 13.32 -1.76 -14.82
N LEU A 407 12.25 -1.78 -15.62
CA LEU A 407 11.36 -2.94 -15.73
C LEU A 407 12.06 -4.15 -16.37
N GLY A 408 12.96 -3.93 -17.33
CA GLY A 408 13.79 -4.97 -17.93
C GLY A 408 14.73 -5.64 -16.92
N CYS A 409 15.31 -4.85 -16.02
CA CYS A 409 16.15 -5.37 -14.92
C CYS A 409 15.35 -6.27 -13.97
N PHE A 410 14.12 -5.91 -13.61
CA PHE A 410 13.24 -6.80 -12.84
C PHE A 410 12.92 -8.10 -13.59
N ALA A 411 12.58 -8.00 -14.88
CA ALA A 411 12.29 -9.18 -15.70
C ALA A 411 13.52 -10.09 -15.86
N SER A 412 14.73 -9.55 -15.79
CA SER A 412 15.97 -10.32 -15.85
C SER A 412 16.37 -11.01 -14.54
N GLY A 413 15.60 -10.85 -13.46
CA GLY A 413 15.88 -11.47 -12.16
C GLY A 413 16.98 -10.78 -11.36
N LEU A 414 17.32 -9.53 -11.68
CA LEU A 414 18.22 -8.74 -10.83
C LEU A 414 17.56 -8.41 -9.50
N ASP A 415 18.38 -8.22 -8.47
CA ASP A 415 17.91 -7.87 -7.13
C ASP A 415 17.01 -6.63 -7.19
N VAL A 416 15.80 -6.79 -6.67
CA VAL A 416 14.72 -5.81 -6.82
C VAL A 416 15.05 -4.52 -6.05
N CYS A 417 15.69 -4.65 -4.89
CA CYS A 417 16.05 -3.52 -4.02
C CYS A 417 17.16 -2.69 -4.66
N VAL A 418 18.23 -3.34 -5.12
CA VAL A 418 19.37 -2.68 -5.76
C VAL A 418 18.92 -1.96 -7.04
N THR A 419 18.10 -2.63 -7.86
CA THR A 419 17.57 -2.07 -9.10
C THR A 419 16.72 -0.82 -8.84
N SER A 420 15.89 -0.84 -7.80
CA SER A 420 15.03 0.29 -7.40
C SER A 420 15.83 1.51 -6.91
N ILE A 421 16.80 1.30 -6.01
CA ILE A 421 17.64 2.38 -5.50
C ILE A 421 18.50 2.99 -6.60
N THR A 422 19.10 2.15 -7.46
CA THR A 422 19.94 2.63 -8.55
C THR A 422 19.14 3.42 -9.59
N ALA A 423 17.93 2.97 -9.95
CA ALA A 423 17.04 3.72 -10.84
C ALA A 423 16.69 5.10 -10.26
N GLY A 424 16.30 5.15 -8.98
CA GLY A 424 16.02 6.41 -8.29
C GLY A 424 17.24 7.34 -8.26
N ALA A 425 18.42 6.82 -7.89
CA ALA A 425 19.65 7.61 -7.83
C ALA A 425 20.04 8.17 -9.21
N ILE A 426 19.90 7.38 -10.28
CA ILE A 426 20.13 7.82 -11.66
C ILE A 426 19.17 8.95 -12.02
N LEU A 427 17.88 8.81 -11.72
CA LEU A 427 16.88 9.85 -11.99
C LEU A 427 17.14 11.13 -11.22
N MET A 428 17.57 11.03 -9.96
CA MET A 428 17.99 12.18 -9.14
C MET A 428 19.16 12.92 -9.78
N VAL A 429 20.21 12.18 -10.20
CA VAL A 429 21.39 12.78 -10.86
C VAL A 429 20.99 13.42 -12.19
N LEU A 430 20.15 12.77 -12.97
CA LEU A 430 19.68 13.30 -14.26
C LEU A 430 18.78 14.53 -14.08
N ALA A 431 17.90 14.55 -13.09
CA ALA A 431 17.08 15.70 -12.77
C ALA A 431 17.93 16.90 -12.35
N ALA A 432 18.91 16.67 -11.45
CA ALA A 432 19.87 17.70 -11.04
C ALA A 432 20.70 18.22 -12.23
N TRP A 433 21.17 17.31 -13.10
CA TRP A 433 21.96 17.67 -14.28
C TRP A 433 21.14 18.47 -15.31
N LYS A 434 19.89 18.04 -15.56
CA LYS A 434 18.94 18.76 -16.42
C LYS A 434 18.75 20.19 -15.92
N ARG A 435 18.44 20.36 -14.65
CA ARG A 435 18.18 21.70 -14.09
C ARG A 435 19.37 22.62 -14.18
N GLN A 436 20.57 22.10 -13.94
CA GLN A 436 21.79 22.90 -13.99
C GLN A 436 22.11 23.41 -15.41
N HIS A 437 21.81 22.63 -16.45
CA HIS A 437 22.27 22.89 -17.82
C HIS A 437 21.17 23.29 -18.80
N TYR A 438 19.91 22.93 -18.55
CA TYR A 438 18.81 23.04 -19.50
C TYR A 438 17.61 23.83 -18.99
N ASP A 439 17.32 23.78 -17.69
CA ASP A 439 16.22 24.60 -17.17
C ASP A 439 16.64 26.07 -17.15
N PRO A 440 15.77 26.98 -17.63
CA PRO A 440 16.07 28.40 -17.60
C PRO A 440 16.28 28.81 -16.15
N LYS A 441 17.45 29.38 -15.84
CA LYS A 441 17.66 30.03 -14.56
C LYS A 441 16.59 31.11 -14.40
N PRO A 442 15.96 31.27 -13.23
CA PRO A 442 15.04 32.37 -13.01
C PRO A 442 15.77 33.68 -13.30
N GLU A 443 15.49 34.29 -14.45
CA GLU A 443 15.98 35.64 -14.73
C GLU A 443 15.18 36.58 -13.83
N HIS A 444 15.79 37.08 -12.76
CA HIS A 444 15.31 38.26 -12.03
C HIS A 444 15.56 39.55 -12.84
N VAL A 445 15.40 39.48 -14.17
CA VAL A 445 15.57 40.61 -15.07
C VAL A 445 14.19 40.96 -15.58
N GLU A 446 13.55 41.91 -14.91
CA GLU A 446 12.40 42.59 -15.50
C GLU A 446 12.90 43.36 -16.73
N TYR A 447 12.18 43.33 -17.84
CA TYR A 447 12.52 44.09 -19.05
C TYR A 447 11.56 45.27 -19.16
N ASP A 448 12.05 46.43 -19.59
CA ASP A 448 11.20 47.59 -19.88
C ASP A 448 10.33 47.35 -21.15
N ALA A 449 9.35 48.24 -21.40
CA ALA A 449 8.47 48.14 -22.58
C ALA A 449 9.22 48.27 -23.93
N GLU A 450 10.51 48.60 -23.90
CA GLU A 450 11.40 48.80 -25.04
C GLU A 450 12.39 47.62 -25.20
N GLY A 451 12.33 46.62 -24.30
CA GLY A 451 13.11 45.38 -24.35
C GLY A 451 14.48 45.46 -23.66
N ASN A 452 14.79 46.51 -22.91
CA ASN A 452 16.04 46.62 -22.16
C ASN A 452 15.90 46.02 -20.76
N ALA A 453 16.96 45.35 -20.29
CA ALA A 453 17.04 44.78 -18.95
C ALA A 453 17.00 45.89 -17.88
N LEU A 454 16.00 45.85 -16.99
CA LEU A 454 15.92 46.72 -15.83
C LEU A 454 16.99 46.30 -14.81
N PRO A 455 17.68 47.25 -14.17
CA PRO A 455 18.61 46.92 -13.10
C PRO A 455 17.85 46.25 -11.94
N PRO A 456 18.47 45.27 -11.24
CA PRO A 456 17.83 44.56 -10.14
C PRO A 456 17.35 45.55 -9.08
N LYS A 457 16.11 45.35 -8.60
CA LYS A 457 15.47 46.24 -7.64
C LYS A 457 16.18 46.11 -6.28
N LYS A 458 16.92 47.15 -5.89
CA LYS A 458 17.57 47.23 -4.56
C LYS A 458 16.49 47.20 -3.47
N MET A 459 16.59 46.26 -2.54
CA MET A 459 15.75 46.22 -1.34
C MET A 459 16.43 46.99 -0.21
N TYR A 460 15.66 47.76 0.55
CA TYR A 460 16.15 48.52 1.70
C TYR A 460 15.45 48.00 2.96
N ASP A 461 16.18 47.89 4.07
CA ASP A 461 15.57 47.61 5.37
C ASP A 461 14.68 48.79 5.83
N MET A 462 13.93 48.60 6.92
CA MET A 462 13.11 49.67 7.52
C MET A 462 13.96 50.87 7.99
N ASP A 463 15.27 50.69 8.13
CA ASP A 463 16.24 51.71 8.55
C ASP A 463 16.95 52.39 7.35
N GLY A 464 16.60 52.02 6.11
CA GLY A 464 17.12 52.61 4.87
C GLY A 464 18.49 52.09 4.42
N ASN A 465 19.02 51.02 5.02
CA ASN A 465 20.25 50.38 4.54
C ASN A 465 19.96 49.46 3.36
N GLU A 466 20.86 49.44 2.37
CA GLU A 466 20.79 48.52 1.25
C GLU A 466 21.02 47.09 1.78
N ILE A 467 19.98 46.26 1.71
CA ILE A 467 20.10 44.83 1.99
C ILE A 467 20.66 44.23 0.72
N GLU A 468 21.90 43.73 0.76
CA GLU A 468 22.36 42.79 -0.26
C GLU A 468 21.34 41.64 -0.25
N PRO A 469 20.65 41.34 -1.37
CA PRO A 469 19.78 40.19 -1.41
C PRO A 469 20.66 39.00 -1.01
N GLU A 470 20.34 38.35 0.11
CA GLU A 470 20.92 37.05 0.42
C GLU A 470 20.76 36.25 -0.86
N GLU A 471 21.88 35.79 -1.46
CA GLU A 471 21.81 34.83 -2.56
C GLU A 471 20.85 33.77 -2.04
N GLU A 472 19.64 33.67 -2.62
CA GLU A 472 18.69 32.64 -2.23
C GLU A 472 19.48 31.36 -2.34
N GLU A 473 19.88 30.83 -1.18
CA GLU A 473 20.68 29.63 -1.09
C GLU A 473 19.85 28.65 -1.88
N LEU A 474 20.36 28.25 -3.06
CA LEU A 474 19.68 27.37 -3.98
C LEU A 474 19.51 26.08 -3.20
N VAL A 475 18.45 25.99 -2.38
CA VAL A 475 18.07 24.81 -1.63
C VAL A 475 18.04 23.77 -2.71
N THR A 476 18.98 22.83 -2.63
CA THR A 476 19.22 21.95 -3.76
C THR A 476 17.88 21.27 -4.03
N GLU A 477 17.41 21.25 -5.28
CA GLU A 477 16.09 20.69 -5.55
C GLU A 477 15.99 19.26 -5.01
N SER A 478 17.12 18.55 -4.94
CA SER A 478 17.24 17.27 -4.25
C SER A 478 16.75 17.32 -2.81
N GLU A 479 17.12 18.31 -2.00
CA GLU A 479 16.63 18.44 -0.63
C GLU A 479 15.12 18.70 -0.62
N THR A 480 14.62 19.65 -1.42
CA THR A 480 13.17 19.93 -1.49
C THR A 480 12.38 18.73 -1.99
N THR A 481 12.93 17.96 -2.92
CA THR A 481 12.28 16.79 -3.52
C THR A 481 12.34 15.58 -2.59
N LEU A 482 13.42 15.44 -1.83
CA LEU A 482 13.51 14.42 -0.77
C LEU A 482 12.49 14.67 0.35
N THR A 483 12.09 15.93 0.61
CA THR A 483 11.00 16.18 1.59
C THR A 483 9.64 15.60 1.18
N GLU A 484 9.44 15.27 -0.09
CA GLU A 484 8.21 14.64 -0.59
C GLU A 484 8.20 13.12 -0.42
N VAL A 485 9.35 12.51 -0.10
CA VAL A 485 9.40 11.09 0.23
C VAL A 485 8.56 10.85 1.50
N ASP A 486 7.67 9.86 1.46
CA ASP A 486 6.86 9.50 2.62
C ASP A 486 7.69 8.69 3.64
N TYR A 487 8.54 9.41 4.39
CA TYR A 487 9.26 8.84 5.53
C TYR A 487 8.31 8.31 6.61
N GLY A 488 7.07 8.79 6.66
CA GLY A 488 6.03 8.27 7.52
C GLY A 488 5.75 6.80 7.21
N LEU A 489 5.65 6.43 5.94
CA LEU A 489 5.45 5.04 5.55
C LEU A 489 6.64 4.16 5.96
N LEU A 490 7.88 4.61 5.76
CA LEU A 490 9.08 3.85 6.20
C LEU A 490 9.10 3.64 7.71
N MET A 491 8.82 4.69 8.49
CA MET A 491 8.73 4.60 9.96
C MET A 491 7.57 3.70 10.41
N LEU A 492 6.48 3.65 9.66
CA LEU A 492 5.37 2.73 9.90
C LEU A 492 5.83 1.28 9.76
N PHE A 493 6.56 0.92 8.69
CA PHE A 493 7.09 -0.43 8.50
C PHE A 493 8.06 -0.82 9.60
N ILE A 494 9.01 0.06 9.95
CA ILE A 494 9.96 -0.19 11.04
C ILE A 494 9.21 -0.47 12.35
N GLY A 495 8.23 0.36 12.70
CA GLY A 495 7.41 0.17 13.90
C GLY A 495 6.60 -1.13 13.88
N GLN A 496 6.02 -1.48 12.73
CA GLN A 496 5.26 -2.72 12.56
C GLN A 496 6.14 -3.98 12.62
N PHE A 497 7.34 -3.96 12.02
CA PHE A 497 8.30 -5.06 12.14
C PHE A 497 8.63 -5.33 13.60
N ILE A 498 9.01 -4.31 14.36
CA ILE A 498 9.35 -4.44 15.78
C ILE A 498 8.16 -4.95 16.59
N LEU A 499 6.96 -4.39 16.36
CA LEU A 499 5.72 -4.81 17.04
C LEU A 499 5.42 -6.29 16.80
N ILE A 500 5.53 -6.73 15.55
CA ILE A 500 5.12 -8.07 15.15
C ILE A 500 6.18 -9.10 15.50
N GLY A 501 7.47 -8.83 15.29
CA GLY A 501 8.51 -9.76 15.75
C GLY A 501 8.49 -9.96 17.27
N SER A 502 8.17 -8.91 18.04
CA SER A 502 7.96 -9.05 19.48
C SER A 502 6.76 -9.95 19.82
N PHE A 503 5.68 -9.85 19.04
CA PHE A 503 4.47 -10.65 19.23
C PHE A 503 4.66 -12.09 18.75
N ASP A 504 5.40 -12.29 17.68
CA ASP A 504 5.74 -13.59 17.09
C ASP A 504 6.53 -14.47 18.06
N ASP A 505 7.54 -13.91 18.74
CA ASP A 505 8.33 -14.57 19.77
C ASP A 505 7.47 -15.27 20.86
N THR A 506 6.22 -14.83 21.08
CA THR A 506 5.33 -15.39 22.11
C THR A 506 4.71 -16.74 21.75
N GLY A 507 4.66 -17.09 20.46
CA GLY A 507 3.94 -18.27 19.96
C GLY A 507 2.41 -18.12 19.91
N VAL A 508 1.86 -16.96 20.29
CA VAL A 508 0.41 -16.69 20.32
C VAL A 508 -0.21 -16.62 18.91
N PRO A 509 0.42 -15.98 17.90
CA PRO A 509 -0.07 -16.03 16.52
C PRO A 509 -0.29 -17.45 16.01
N GLN A 510 0.66 -18.35 16.27
CA GLN A 510 0.65 -19.76 15.86
C GLN A 510 -0.49 -20.51 16.53
N ALA A 511 -0.73 -20.27 17.82
CA ALA A 511 -1.86 -20.84 18.54
C ALA A 511 -3.21 -20.35 17.99
N PHE A 512 -3.33 -19.04 17.72
CA PHE A 512 -4.53 -18.43 17.15
C PHE A 512 -4.82 -18.98 15.74
N PHE A 513 -3.79 -19.10 14.90
CA PHE A 513 -3.91 -19.63 13.55
C PHE A 513 -4.38 -21.09 13.53
N ASN A 514 -3.76 -21.94 14.35
CA ASN A 514 -4.17 -23.34 14.47
C ASN A 514 -5.62 -23.48 14.96
N LEU A 515 -6.06 -22.59 15.85
CA LEU A 515 -7.45 -22.55 16.30
C LEU A 515 -8.41 -22.09 15.20
N ALA A 516 -8.06 -21.03 14.46
CA ALA A 516 -8.89 -20.46 13.40
C ALA A 516 -9.02 -21.40 12.18
N MET A 517 -7.93 -22.09 11.84
CA MET A 517 -7.90 -23.04 10.73
C MET A 517 -8.42 -24.43 11.12
N GLY A 518 -8.38 -24.80 12.40
CA GLY A 518 -8.85 -26.11 12.88
C GLY A 518 -8.20 -27.27 12.12
N GLY A 519 -9.02 -28.22 11.65
CA GLY A 519 -8.53 -29.36 10.85
C GLY A 519 -7.93 -28.98 9.50
N CYS A 520 -8.23 -27.78 8.97
CA CYS A 520 -7.68 -27.29 7.71
C CYS A 520 -6.23 -26.78 7.84
N ALA A 521 -5.72 -26.58 9.05
CA ALA A 521 -4.33 -26.17 9.26
C ALA A 521 -3.33 -27.19 8.70
N ALA A 522 -3.69 -28.49 8.77
CA ALA A 522 -2.85 -29.58 8.30
C ALA A 522 -3.06 -29.90 6.80
N GLN A 523 -4.12 -29.39 6.16
CA GLN A 523 -4.55 -29.81 4.82
C GLN A 523 -4.88 -28.62 3.92
N MET A 524 -3.89 -27.74 3.74
CA MET A 524 -4.00 -26.56 2.86
C MET A 524 -4.06 -26.87 1.36
N THR A 525 -3.91 -28.13 0.96
CA THR A 525 -4.08 -28.56 -0.44
C THR A 525 -5.54 -28.82 -0.81
N ALA A 526 -6.42 -29.04 0.18
CA ALA A 526 -7.82 -29.27 -0.09
C ALA A 526 -8.53 -27.97 -0.46
N VAL A 527 -9.20 -27.94 -1.61
CA VAL A 527 -9.94 -26.77 -2.12
C VAL A 527 -10.82 -26.11 -1.04
N PRO A 528 -11.64 -26.84 -0.24
CA PRO A 528 -12.44 -26.21 0.82
C PRO A 528 -11.60 -25.50 1.89
N CYS A 529 -10.42 -26.03 2.22
CA CYS A 529 -9.51 -25.44 3.19
C CYS A 529 -8.81 -24.19 2.66
N VAL A 530 -8.51 -24.13 1.36
CA VAL A 530 -8.01 -22.91 0.71
C VAL A 530 -9.05 -21.80 0.76
N TYR A 531 -10.31 -22.09 0.43
CA TYR A 531 -11.39 -21.09 0.53
C TYR A 531 -11.63 -20.63 1.97
N TRP A 532 -11.57 -21.54 2.95
CA TRP A 532 -11.65 -21.18 4.36
C TRP A 532 -10.50 -20.26 4.76
N PHE A 533 -9.28 -20.58 4.32
CA PHE A 533 -8.11 -19.75 4.57
C PHE A 533 -8.27 -18.34 3.96
N VAL A 534 -8.68 -18.25 2.69
CA VAL A 534 -8.94 -16.97 2.01
C VAL A 534 -10.00 -16.14 2.73
N LEU A 535 -11.05 -16.78 3.25
CA LEU A 535 -12.06 -16.11 4.07
C LEU A 535 -11.44 -15.50 5.34
N VAL A 536 -10.62 -16.27 6.06
CA VAL A 536 -9.92 -15.78 7.26
C VAL A 536 -9.01 -14.61 6.92
N VAL A 537 -8.20 -14.72 5.86
CA VAL A 537 -7.32 -13.62 5.38
C VAL A 537 -8.15 -12.39 5.00
N THR A 538 -9.29 -12.56 4.33
CA THR A 538 -10.16 -11.46 3.91
C THR A 538 -10.74 -10.68 5.09
N ILE A 539 -11.22 -11.41 6.11
CA ILE A 539 -11.74 -10.82 7.34
C ILE A 539 -10.61 -10.09 8.07
N LEU A 540 -9.49 -10.78 8.29
CA LEU A 540 -8.35 -10.18 8.98
C LEU A 540 -7.84 -8.93 8.25
N SER A 541 -7.73 -8.94 6.92
CA SER A 541 -7.22 -7.81 6.14
C SER A 541 -8.09 -6.57 6.25
N ASN A 542 -9.41 -6.74 6.40
CA ASN A 542 -10.34 -5.62 6.59
C ASN A 542 -10.39 -5.09 8.02
N VAL A 543 -9.93 -5.86 9.01
CA VAL A 543 -9.87 -5.43 10.41
C VAL A 543 -8.47 -4.92 10.77
N ALA A 544 -7.43 -5.62 10.33
CA ALA A 544 -6.04 -5.37 10.72
C ALA A 544 -5.20 -4.64 9.66
N SER A 545 -5.73 -4.40 8.46
CA SER A 545 -5.00 -3.93 7.26
C SER A 545 -4.10 -5.03 6.65
N ASN A 546 -3.80 -4.90 5.35
CA ASN A 546 -3.11 -5.94 4.58
C ASN A 546 -1.71 -6.28 5.13
N VAL A 547 -0.88 -5.27 5.38
CA VAL A 547 0.53 -5.45 5.82
C VAL A 547 0.63 -6.20 7.17
N PRO A 548 -0.05 -5.76 8.26
CA PRO A 548 0.00 -6.49 9.54
C PRO A 548 -0.50 -7.94 9.45
N VAL A 549 -1.50 -8.21 8.60
CA VAL A 549 -2.02 -9.57 8.43
C VAL A 549 -0.97 -10.47 7.79
N VAL A 550 -0.32 -10.01 6.72
CA VAL A 550 0.75 -10.77 6.07
C VAL A 550 1.90 -11.03 7.04
N GLN A 551 2.33 -10.03 7.81
CA GLN A 551 3.37 -10.19 8.82
C GLN A 551 2.96 -11.19 9.92
N MET A 552 1.72 -11.11 10.40
CA MET A 552 1.19 -12.06 11.37
C MET A 552 1.08 -13.48 10.80
N LEU A 553 0.79 -13.61 9.50
CA LEU A 553 0.77 -14.91 8.84
C LEU A 553 2.20 -15.46 8.62
N ALA A 554 3.20 -14.59 8.39
CA ALA A 554 4.61 -14.97 8.26
C ALA A 554 5.12 -15.75 9.48
N ALA A 555 4.74 -15.29 10.67
CA ALA A 555 4.97 -15.98 11.94
C ALA A 555 4.36 -17.41 11.98
N THR A 556 3.22 -17.60 11.32
CA THR A 556 2.43 -18.84 11.40
C THR A 556 2.77 -19.87 10.33
N PHE A 557 3.47 -19.45 9.28
CA PHE A 557 3.76 -20.27 8.10
C PHE A 557 5.26 -20.59 7.93
N PRO A 558 5.89 -21.33 8.84
CA PRO A 558 7.24 -21.81 8.60
C PRO A 558 7.30 -22.95 7.55
N TYR A 559 6.19 -23.40 6.94
CA TYR A 559 6.18 -24.44 5.88
C TYR A 559 5.16 -24.17 4.76
N ALA A 560 4.81 -22.90 4.55
CA ALA A 560 3.97 -22.52 3.41
C ALA A 560 4.75 -22.70 2.11
N THR A 561 4.09 -23.29 1.13
CA THR A 561 4.63 -23.34 -0.23
C THR A 561 4.62 -21.93 -0.83
N PRO A 562 5.42 -21.69 -1.87
CA PRO A 562 5.38 -20.42 -2.58
C PRO A 562 3.97 -20.06 -3.08
N TYR A 563 3.20 -21.06 -3.50
CA TYR A 563 1.82 -20.88 -3.94
C TYR A 563 0.86 -20.46 -2.82
N ASP A 564 1.05 -20.97 -1.60
CA ASP A 564 0.27 -20.54 -0.43
C ASP A 564 0.49 -19.04 -0.17
N TRP A 565 1.73 -18.58 -0.31
CA TRP A 565 2.09 -17.18 -0.18
C TRP A 565 1.54 -16.30 -1.31
N MET A 566 1.53 -16.81 -2.53
CA MET A 566 0.85 -16.15 -3.66
C MET A 566 -0.64 -16.03 -3.38
N GLN A 567 -1.28 -17.07 -2.84
CA GLN A 567 -2.68 -17.03 -2.44
C GLN A 567 -2.93 -15.98 -1.32
N VAL A 568 -2.02 -15.84 -0.37
CA VAL A 568 -2.07 -14.75 0.64
C VAL A 568 -1.94 -13.39 -0.03
N SER A 569 -0.95 -13.21 -0.91
CA SER A 569 -0.71 -11.96 -1.65
C SER A 569 -1.96 -11.52 -2.42
N PHE A 570 -2.53 -12.45 -3.20
CA PHE A 570 -3.74 -12.20 -3.98
C PHE A 570 -4.93 -11.88 -3.06
N SER A 571 -5.21 -12.72 -2.07
CA SER A 571 -6.38 -12.55 -1.20
C SER A 571 -6.31 -11.30 -0.33
N ALA A 572 -5.18 -11.00 0.30
CA ALA A 572 -5.00 -9.79 1.10
C ALA A 572 -5.13 -8.52 0.25
N THR A 573 -4.59 -8.53 -0.97
CA THR A 573 -4.65 -7.38 -1.87
C THR A 573 -6.08 -7.11 -2.35
N ILE A 574 -6.78 -8.14 -2.84
CA ILE A 574 -8.16 -8.01 -3.32
C ILE A 574 -9.13 -7.74 -2.17
N ALA A 575 -8.89 -8.30 -0.97
CA ALA A 575 -9.69 -8.02 0.23
C ALA A 575 -9.72 -6.53 0.60
N GLY A 576 -8.69 -5.76 0.21
CA GLY A 576 -8.65 -4.31 0.41
C GLY A 576 -9.79 -3.55 -0.29
N ASN A 577 -10.45 -4.14 -1.29
CA ASN A 577 -11.60 -3.55 -1.97
C ASN A 577 -12.94 -3.77 -1.25
N LEU A 578 -13.00 -4.67 -0.26
CA LEU A 578 -14.25 -5.06 0.41
C LEU A 578 -14.91 -3.86 1.10
N THR A 579 -14.10 -3.04 1.78
CA THR A 579 -14.55 -1.85 2.49
C THR A 579 -13.65 -0.66 2.22
N MET A 580 -14.17 0.55 2.41
CA MET A 580 -13.38 1.78 2.29
C MET A 580 -12.19 1.81 3.27
N LEU A 581 -12.30 1.15 4.43
CA LEU A 581 -11.22 1.10 5.43
C LEU A 581 -10.20 -0.02 5.15
N GLY A 582 -10.53 -0.97 4.28
CA GLY A 582 -9.75 -2.20 4.05
C GLY A 582 -8.41 -1.98 3.34
N SER A 583 -8.18 -0.81 2.72
CA SER A 583 -6.91 -0.46 2.10
C SER A 583 -6.55 1.00 2.34
N ALA A 584 -5.25 1.29 2.49
CA ALA A 584 -4.73 2.65 2.56
C ALA A 584 -5.08 3.45 1.30
N ALA A 585 -5.02 2.81 0.13
CA ALA A 585 -5.35 3.43 -1.15
C ALA A 585 -6.79 4.00 -1.17
N ASN A 586 -7.77 3.26 -0.65
CA ASN A 586 -9.16 3.71 -0.58
C ASN A 586 -9.29 4.97 0.30
N MET A 587 -8.58 5.01 1.43
CA MET A 587 -8.57 6.17 2.30
C MET A 587 -7.88 7.38 1.67
N ILE A 588 -6.77 7.16 0.95
CA ILE A 588 -6.05 8.23 0.26
C ILE A 588 -6.96 8.91 -0.77
N VAL A 589 -7.66 8.13 -1.59
CA VAL A 589 -8.63 8.65 -2.56
C VAL A 589 -9.73 9.45 -1.85
N ALA A 590 -10.26 8.93 -0.74
CA ALA A 590 -11.26 9.61 0.07
C ALA A 590 -10.75 10.96 0.62
N PHE A 591 -9.52 10.99 1.14
CA PHE A 591 -8.91 12.21 1.68
C PHE A 591 -8.62 13.24 0.59
N GLN A 592 -8.13 12.80 -0.56
CA GLN A 592 -7.80 13.70 -1.66
C GLN A 592 -9.06 14.30 -2.29
N ALA A 593 -10.13 13.52 -2.43
CA ALA A 593 -11.44 14.04 -2.81
C ALA A 593 -11.96 15.08 -1.78
N ALA A 594 -11.85 14.76 -0.47
CA ALA A 594 -12.32 15.63 0.59
C ALA A 594 -11.58 16.98 0.65
N LYS A 595 -10.28 17.03 0.28
CA LYS A 595 -9.50 18.29 0.20
C LYS A 595 -10.07 19.27 -0.83
N VAL A 596 -10.65 18.78 -1.91
CA VAL A 596 -11.25 19.59 -2.99
C VAL A 596 -12.75 19.87 -2.72
N GLY A 597 -13.25 19.46 -1.56
CA GLY A 597 -14.66 19.62 -1.17
C GLY A 597 -15.58 18.49 -1.65
N ASP A 598 -15.04 17.47 -2.32
CA ASP A 598 -15.79 16.31 -2.77
C ASP A 598 -15.91 15.26 -1.64
N ARG A 599 -17.12 15.09 -1.12
CA ARG A 599 -17.44 14.12 -0.05
C ARG A 599 -18.30 12.96 -0.55
N THR A 600 -18.30 12.70 -1.86
CA THR A 600 -19.10 11.61 -2.45
C THR A 600 -18.56 10.22 -2.09
N PHE A 601 -17.25 10.09 -1.85
CA PHE A 601 -16.57 8.84 -1.52
C PHE A 601 -16.71 8.50 -0.03
N THR A 602 -17.80 7.82 0.35
CA THR A 602 -18.09 7.40 1.74
C THR A 602 -18.17 5.88 1.86
N SER A 603 -17.96 5.34 3.06
CA SER A 603 -18.04 3.89 3.32
C SER A 603 -19.38 3.28 2.91
N GLU A 604 -20.49 3.99 3.16
CA GLU A 604 -21.85 3.55 2.81
C GLU A 604 -22.07 3.46 1.31
N ARG A 605 -21.40 4.31 0.53
CA ARG A 605 -21.48 4.32 -0.94
C ARG A 605 -20.47 3.37 -1.58
N HIS A 606 -19.35 3.10 -0.90
CA HIS A 606 -18.35 2.12 -1.32
C HIS A 606 -18.84 0.69 -1.17
N ALA A 607 -19.41 0.33 -0.02
CA ALA A 607 -19.74 -1.05 0.35
C ALA A 607 -20.70 -1.79 -0.62
N PRO A 608 -21.77 -1.17 -1.17
CA PRO A 608 -22.67 -1.83 -2.12
C PRO A 608 -21.99 -2.32 -3.40
N PHE A 609 -20.90 -1.67 -3.79
CA PHE A 609 -20.05 -2.10 -4.90
C PHE A 609 -18.92 -3.02 -4.43
N GLY A 610 -18.17 -2.57 -3.40
CA GLY A 610 -16.95 -3.22 -2.94
C GLY A 610 -17.17 -4.64 -2.38
N ILE A 611 -18.25 -4.87 -1.64
CA ILE A 611 -18.54 -6.20 -1.06
C ILE A 611 -18.76 -7.25 -2.16
N PRO A 612 -19.74 -7.09 -3.07
CA PRO A 612 -20.00 -8.12 -4.08
C PRO A 612 -18.86 -8.25 -5.10
N SER A 613 -18.20 -7.15 -5.49
CA SER A 613 -17.08 -7.23 -6.45
C SER A 613 -15.89 -7.97 -5.87
N THR A 614 -15.57 -7.74 -4.59
CA THR A 614 -14.46 -8.38 -3.89
C THR A 614 -14.72 -9.86 -3.67
N ILE A 615 -15.92 -10.24 -3.21
CA ILE A 615 -16.28 -11.66 -3.01
C ILE A 615 -16.20 -12.43 -4.33
N MET A 616 -16.72 -11.87 -5.42
CA MET A 616 -16.67 -12.51 -6.73
C MET A 616 -15.23 -12.63 -7.26
N SER A 617 -14.42 -11.58 -7.10
CA SER A 617 -13.01 -11.58 -7.50
C SER A 617 -12.18 -12.58 -6.70
N LEU A 618 -12.40 -12.67 -5.39
CA LEU A 618 -11.73 -13.63 -4.52
C LEU A 618 -12.13 -15.06 -4.87
N TYR A 619 -13.42 -15.32 -5.13
CA TYR A 619 -13.89 -16.65 -5.48
C TYR A 619 -13.27 -17.14 -6.79
N VAL A 620 -13.40 -16.34 -7.86
CA VAL A 620 -12.88 -16.70 -9.19
C VAL A 620 -11.35 -16.72 -9.19
N GLY A 621 -10.69 -15.75 -8.56
CA GLY A 621 -9.23 -15.70 -8.50
C GLY A 621 -8.62 -16.84 -7.70
N THR A 622 -9.23 -17.22 -6.57
CA THR A 622 -8.80 -18.41 -5.79
C THR A 622 -9.01 -19.69 -6.57
N PHE A 623 -10.14 -19.82 -7.27
CA PHE A 623 -10.36 -20.95 -8.17
C PHE A 623 -9.25 -21.07 -9.21
N LEU A 624 -8.93 -19.96 -9.90
CA LEU A 624 -7.90 -19.92 -10.94
C LEU A 624 -6.50 -20.22 -10.37
N LEU A 625 -6.14 -19.62 -9.23
CA LEU A 625 -4.88 -19.92 -8.55
C LEU A 625 -4.79 -21.38 -8.13
N SER A 626 -5.88 -21.99 -7.65
CA SER A 626 -5.88 -23.39 -7.23
C SER A 626 -5.83 -24.39 -8.39
N THR A 627 -6.16 -23.97 -9.61
CA THR A 627 -6.31 -24.87 -10.78
C THR A 627 -5.24 -24.68 -11.84
N ILE A 628 -4.67 -23.49 -11.97
CA ILE A 628 -3.73 -23.14 -13.04
C ILE A 628 -2.42 -22.68 -12.41
N HIS A 629 -1.37 -23.48 -12.58
CA HIS A 629 -0.01 -23.16 -12.17
C HIS A 629 0.90 -23.17 -13.40
N PHE A 630 1.64 -22.08 -13.63
CA PHE A 630 2.53 -21.93 -14.79
C PHE A 630 4.00 -22.15 -14.45
N ALA A 631 4.36 -22.24 -13.17
CA ALA A 631 5.70 -22.63 -12.76
C ALA A 631 5.81 -24.16 -12.62
N PRO A 632 6.95 -24.76 -13.02
CA PRO A 632 7.14 -26.20 -12.97
C PRO A 632 6.99 -26.72 -11.54
N GLU A 633 6.34 -27.87 -11.42
CA GLU A 633 5.94 -28.52 -10.19
C GLU A 633 7.09 -28.65 -9.19
N CYS A 634 6.88 -28.14 -7.97
CA CYS A 634 7.40 -28.80 -6.77
C CYS A 634 6.53 -28.43 -5.56
N SER A 635 5.26 -28.87 -5.60
CA SER A 635 4.51 -29.03 -4.36
C SER A 635 4.80 -30.42 -3.82
N GLU A 636 5.85 -30.53 -3.00
CA GLU A 636 6.26 -31.75 -2.29
C GLU A 636 5.14 -32.34 -1.38
N LYS A 637 3.98 -31.67 -1.29
CA LYS A 637 2.81 -32.12 -0.52
C LYS A 637 1.73 -32.81 -1.35
N LEU A 638 1.85 -32.86 -2.69
CA LEU A 638 0.84 -33.47 -3.56
C LEU A 638 1.27 -34.81 -4.20
N GLY A 639 2.49 -35.30 -3.95
CA GLY A 639 2.86 -36.70 -4.21
C GLY A 639 2.82 -37.16 -5.68
N GLU A 640 2.51 -36.28 -6.62
CA GLU A 640 2.51 -36.57 -8.05
C GLU A 640 3.20 -35.39 -8.74
N CYS A 641 4.41 -35.62 -9.23
CA CYS A 641 5.01 -34.80 -10.28
C CYS A 641 5.02 -35.69 -11.53
N GLU A 642 4.19 -35.37 -12.52
CA GLU A 642 4.22 -36.10 -13.79
C GLU A 642 5.35 -35.52 -14.66
N ALA A 643 6.21 -36.43 -15.14
CA ALA A 643 7.51 -36.19 -15.76
C ALA A 643 7.49 -35.44 -17.11
#